data_AF-A0A525JD18-F1
#
_entry.id   AF-A0A525JD18-F1
#
_cell.length_a   1.000
_cell.length_b   1.000
_cell.length_c   1.000
_cell.angle_alpha   90.00
_cell.angle_beta   90.00
_cell.angle_gamma   90.00
#
_symmetry.space_group_name_H-M   'P 1'
#
loop_
_entity.id
_entity.type
_entity.pdbx_description
1 polymer ?
#
loop_
_entity_poly.entity_id
_entity_poly.type
_entity_poly.pdbx_seq_one_letter_code
_entity_poly.pdbx_strand_id
1 'polypeptide(L)'
;MDVIFTIVSRNYAAQAATLMESVAAQEPKARRVVVATDGPIPQLERLAEVIDAREFGPPYNAMSVYYDALELNTAVKPYVFKTFLSQAGVGSATYLDPDIVVFRPLDAVRAGLAQAQLALTPHLTKPLLGSAMPNDHAILQSGSFNLGFCSARAETKTVDLMSWWADRCEFDCRVDLKNGLFTDQRWMDLSPGFVDSLAVLRDPGLNLAYWNLEGRDLAKGPDGWTVDGHPLSFFHFSGFDPARPDVLSKHQDRVRVNPGTPLSELLAGYAAAMLKNGHETSRAVPYAHLRFPSGRPITASMRRRALRAARDGKDFSAGLTPAVEAWLDAPDPEAALPGLPDITRTMSQVWRDIPTGYQLDHEVGRVGFHQFFAEHATTLGADALAGSAAEALLAAWRSGTREPELSIWTEPPWRGPASGVFDWLREPAADGVPRAAKALLAARADLRAKFEGDPKGLIAWCLGAEAAAGRFAPDLLPASVLEDLAHDPAPLLAAARLADPGANDLKRRLSAGFGVAARAGWPEAITEALRAPLLEAAPAQPAPFIRLFLEIWASRVDLQRLFPLRTGGERFKFLRWLVGGGLAEYGVEFDALPAHVRLHPQMQLARLTVRQRQPAARATPERRVAELWVVEGAELAKEAAADRLVYETGGGCFLGPGGPAGAPAQADLVRFLSHPDFVPADAVALYARGVRWSRAVGVWDAETAQALGADTVGLGFVDEVWAPAAPAGLFRPLKTQGSVAA
;
A
#
# COMPACT_ATOMS: atom_id res chain seq x y z
N MET A 1 1.08 -14.85 34.00
CA MET A 1 1.84 -13.85 33.25
C MET A 1 3.22 -14.40 33.16
N ASP A 2 3.62 -14.80 31.96
CA ASP A 2 4.80 -15.66 31.80
C ASP A 2 5.94 -14.86 31.19
N VAL A 3 5.65 -14.03 30.18
CA VAL A 3 6.59 -13.10 29.57
C VAL A 3 6.10 -11.66 29.74
N ILE A 4 6.97 -10.78 30.25
CA ILE A 4 6.79 -9.33 30.24
C ILE A 4 7.91 -8.74 29.39
N PHE A 5 7.54 -7.98 28.36
CA PHE A 5 8.51 -7.42 27.44
C PHE A 5 8.29 -5.93 27.16
N THR A 6 9.36 -5.27 26.74
CA THR A 6 9.34 -3.93 26.18
C THR A 6 10.16 -3.90 24.89
N ILE A 7 10.03 -2.83 24.12
CA ILE A 7 10.70 -2.65 22.83
C ILE A 7 11.34 -1.26 22.85
N VAL A 8 12.64 -1.20 22.57
CA VAL A 8 13.40 0.06 22.58
C VAL A 8 14.45 0.13 21.50
N SER A 9 14.73 1.35 21.07
CA SER A 9 16.03 1.70 20.51
C SER A 9 17.02 2.04 21.64
N ARG A 10 18.33 2.01 21.36
CA ARG A 10 19.43 2.24 22.33
C ARG A 10 19.28 3.55 23.10
N ASN A 11 18.66 4.56 22.50
CA ASN A 11 18.42 5.84 23.16
C ASN A 11 17.40 5.79 24.32
N TYR A 12 16.59 4.73 24.39
CA TYR A 12 15.63 4.46 25.46
C TYR A 12 16.14 3.42 26.48
N ALA A 13 17.44 3.12 26.50
CA ALA A 13 17.99 2.12 27.42
C ALA A 13 17.75 2.44 28.91
N ALA A 14 17.80 3.72 29.31
CA ALA A 14 17.55 4.11 30.71
C ALA A 14 16.07 3.90 31.12
N GLN A 15 15.14 4.15 30.21
CA GLN A 15 13.72 3.88 30.37
C GLN A 15 13.50 2.38 30.57
N ALA A 16 13.99 1.56 29.63
CA ALA A 16 13.90 0.10 29.73
C ALA A 16 14.54 -0.46 31.01
N ALA A 17 15.69 0.06 31.43
CA ALA A 17 16.31 -0.32 32.70
C ALA A 17 15.39 -0.02 33.89
N THR A 18 14.81 1.18 33.92
CA THR A 18 13.91 1.63 35.00
C THR A 18 12.65 0.77 35.05
N LEU A 19 12.04 0.47 33.90
CA LEU A 19 10.94 -0.46 33.79
C LEU A 19 11.33 -1.85 34.31
N MET A 20 12.43 -2.43 33.81
CA MET A 20 12.83 -3.80 34.17
C MET A 20 13.25 -3.96 35.63
N GLU A 21 13.81 -2.93 36.25
CA GLU A 21 14.05 -2.89 37.70
C GLU A 21 12.73 -2.91 38.49
N SER A 22 11.72 -2.16 38.04
CA SER A 22 10.40 -2.15 38.69
C SER A 22 9.65 -3.48 38.49
N VAL A 23 9.72 -4.06 37.29
CA VAL A 23 9.15 -5.39 36.99
C VAL A 23 9.85 -6.47 37.80
N ALA A 24 11.18 -6.40 38.00
CA ALA A 24 11.92 -7.32 38.86
C ALA A 24 11.36 -7.36 40.29
N ALA A 25 11.00 -6.20 40.83
CA ALA A 25 10.50 -6.05 42.18
C ALA A 25 9.05 -6.56 42.32
N GLN A 26 8.19 -6.27 41.34
CA GLN A 26 6.75 -6.52 41.45
C GLN A 26 6.31 -7.84 40.80
N GLU A 27 7.06 -8.34 39.82
CA GLU A 27 6.77 -9.56 39.05
C GLU A 27 8.02 -10.46 38.96
N PRO A 28 8.61 -10.89 40.09
CA PRO A 28 9.92 -11.57 40.12
C PRO A 28 9.95 -12.92 39.40
N LYS A 29 8.78 -13.51 39.13
CA LYS A 29 8.64 -14.80 38.43
C LYS A 29 8.47 -14.65 36.91
N ALA A 30 8.22 -13.46 36.41
CA ALA A 30 8.04 -13.24 34.98
C ALA A 30 9.38 -13.30 34.25
N ARG A 31 9.39 -13.94 33.07
CA ARG A 31 10.49 -13.78 32.11
C ARG A 31 10.46 -12.33 31.61
N ARG A 32 11.54 -11.59 31.86
CA ARG A 32 11.70 -10.20 31.47
C ARG A 32 12.50 -10.13 30.18
N VAL A 33 11.95 -9.46 29.17
CA VAL A 33 12.60 -9.31 27.85
C VAL A 33 12.64 -7.84 27.42
N VAL A 34 13.78 -7.43 26.88
CA VAL A 34 13.91 -6.17 26.14
C VAL A 34 14.22 -6.50 24.70
N VAL A 35 13.37 -6.03 23.78
CA VAL A 35 13.61 -6.16 22.34
C VAL A 35 14.30 -4.91 21.83
N ALA A 36 15.49 -5.06 21.26
CA ALA A 36 16.29 -3.97 20.76
C ALA A 36 16.11 -3.78 19.24
N THR A 37 15.70 -2.59 18.81
CA THR A 37 15.33 -2.28 17.42
C THR A 37 16.41 -1.59 16.60
N ASP A 38 17.55 -1.27 17.19
CA ASP A 38 18.61 -0.54 16.50
C ASP A 38 20.02 -0.90 17.01
N GLY A 39 20.17 -2.14 17.48
CA GLY A 39 21.44 -2.73 17.88
C GLY A 39 21.50 -3.19 19.34
N PRO A 40 22.59 -3.85 19.73
CA PRO A 40 22.70 -4.47 21.05
C PRO A 40 22.69 -3.43 22.18
N ILE A 41 22.16 -3.84 23.35
CA ILE A 41 22.09 -3.02 24.57
C ILE A 41 22.67 -3.81 25.77
N PRO A 42 23.98 -4.11 25.79
CA PRO A 42 24.56 -5.05 26.76
C PRO A 42 24.33 -4.66 28.23
N GLN A 43 24.24 -3.37 28.52
CA GLN A 43 23.98 -2.88 29.88
C GLN A 43 22.61 -3.33 30.46
N LEU A 44 21.67 -3.79 29.63
CA LEU A 44 20.37 -4.31 30.04
C LEU A 44 20.36 -5.82 30.31
N GLU A 45 21.39 -6.57 29.89
CA GLU A 45 21.45 -8.03 30.05
C GLU A 45 21.42 -8.48 31.52
N ARG A 46 21.85 -7.60 32.45
CA ARG A 46 21.76 -7.84 33.90
C ARG A 46 20.32 -7.74 34.45
N LEU A 47 19.39 -7.14 33.69
CA LEU A 47 18.02 -6.84 34.13
C LEU A 47 16.97 -7.70 33.40
N ALA A 48 17.24 -8.04 32.14
CA ALA A 48 16.33 -8.76 31.27
C ALA A 48 17.11 -9.49 30.17
N GLU A 49 16.48 -10.48 29.54
CA GLU A 49 16.96 -11.03 28.27
C GLU A 49 16.86 -9.96 27.19
N VAL A 50 17.95 -9.66 26.49
CA VAL A 50 17.97 -8.67 25.41
C VAL A 50 17.99 -9.40 24.08
N ILE A 51 16.95 -9.21 23.26
CA ILE A 51 16.77 -9.90 21.98
C ILE A 51 16.79 -8.87 20.85
N ASP A 52 17.47 -9.19 19.75
CA ASP A 52 17.45 -8.32 18.57
C ASP A 52 16.10 -8.42 17.85
N ALA A 53 15.52 -7.28 17.47
CA ALA A 53 14.23 -7.24 16.77
C ALA A 53 14.23 -8.07 15.46
N ARG A 54 15.41 -8.31 14.84
CA ARG A 54 15.58 -9.16 13.65
C ARG A 54 15.22 -10.63 13.89
N GLU A 55 15.29 -11.10 15.14
CA GLU A 55 15.00 -12.49 15.49
C GLU A 55 13.50 -12.81 15.42
N PHE A 56 12.63 -11.79 15.41
CA PHE A 56 11.18 -11.95 15.32
C PHE A 56 10.66 -12.06 13.87
N GLY A 57 11.57 -12.13 12.89
CA GLY A 57 11.29 -12.42 11.49
C GLY A 57 11.18 -11.20 10.56
N PRO A 58 11.09 -11.44 9.25
CA PRO A 58 10.77 -10.38 8.29
C PRO A 58 9.38 -9.80 8.56
N PRO A 59 9.14 -8.52 8.21
CA PRO A 59 9.94 -7.68 7.31
C PRO A 59 10.78 -6.60 8.04
N TYR A 60 11.35 -6.89 9.22
CA TYR A 60 12.08 -5.89 10.03
C TYR A 60 13.08 -5.02 9.24
N ASN A 61 13.95 -5.64 8.43
CA ASN A 61 14.96 -4.89 7.67
C ASN A 61 14.31 -3.92 6.67
N ALA A 62 13.22 -4.32 6.01
CA ALA A 62 12.50 -3.43 5.12
C ALA A 62 11.85 -2.28 5.90
N MET A 63 11.23 -2.60 7.04
CA MET A 63 10.64 -1.61 7.94
C MET A 63 11.64 -0.55 8.41
N SER A 64 12.91 -0.92 8.66
CA SER A 64 13.93 0.05 9.07
C SER A 64 14.29 1.09 7.99
N VAL A 65 13.99 0.79 6.72
CA VAL A 65 14.18 1.73 5.60
C VAL A 65 13.11 2.82 5.62
N TYR A 66 11.85 2.47 5.89
CA TYR A 66 10.72 3.40 5.71
C TYR A 66 10.04 3.87 7.00
N TYR A 67 10.40 3.32 8.17
CA TYR A 67 9.93 3.81 9.46
C TYR A 67 11.01 4.56 10.25
N ASP A 68 10.61 5.66 10.88
CA ASP A 68 11.45 6.31 11.88
C ASP A 68 11.55 5.47 13.17
N ALA A 69 12.22 6.02 14.19
CA ALA A 69 12.41 5.30 15.46
C ALA A 69 11.08 4.99 16.16
N LEU A 70 10.14 5.94 16.21
CA LEU A 70 8.85 5.77 16.87
C LEU A 70 8.04 4.70 16.13
N GLU A 71 7.97 4.84 14.81
CA GLU A 71 7.21 3.96 13.94
C GLU A 71 7.77 2.53 13.93
N LEU A 72 9.10 2.34 13.89
CA LEU A 72 9.69 1.00 13.90
C LEU A 72 9.50 0.29 15.26
N ASN A 73 9.74 0.99 16.38
CA ASN A 73 9.56 0.41 17.71
C ASN A 73 8.12 -0.05 17.94
N THR A 74 7.15 0.67 17.41
CA THR A 74 5.74 0.31 17.51
C THR A 74 5.35 -0.78 16.51
N ALA A 75 5.88 -0.75 15.29
CA ALA A 75 5.56 -1.72 14.23
C ALA A 75 5.98 -3.15 14.54
N VAL A 76 7.07 -3.35 15.29
CA VAL A 76 7.57 -4.69 15.65
C VAL A 76 6.76 -5.38 16.76
N LYS A 77 5.98 -4.62 17.54
CA LYS A 77 5.19 -5.11 18.68
C LYS A 77 4.32 -6.34 18.36
N PRO A 78 3.50 -6.36 17.30
CA PRO A 78 2.72 -7.55 16.92
C PRO A 78 3.59 -8.78 16.63
N TYR A 79 4.76 -8.62 16.01
CA TYR A 79 5.67 -9.72 15.68
C TYR A 79 6.25 -10.36 16.94
N VAL A 80 6.61 -9.54 17.92
CA VAL A 80 7.10 -9.99 19.23
C VAL A 80 6.00 -10.74 19.99
N PHE A 81 4.79 -10.18 20.06
CA PHE A 81 3.64 -10.86 20.66
C PHE A 81 3.39 -12.21 19.99
N LYS A 82 3.24 -12.23 18.66
CA LYS A 82 2.98 -13.45 17.88
C LYS A 82 4.01 -14.54 18.19
N THR A 83 5.28 -14.16 18.26
CA THR A 83 6.38 -15.09 18.54
C THR A 83 6.26 -15.69 19.94
N PHE A 84 6.13 -14.86 20.99
CA PHE A 84 6.01 -15.36 22.36
C PHE A 84 4.74 -16.19 22.58
N LEU A 85 3.59 -15.75 22.05
CA LEU A 85 2.33 -16.47 22.19
C LEU A 85 2.32 -17.81 21.42
N SER A 86 3.26 -18.01 20.50
CA SER A 86 3.43 -19.28 19.78
C SER A 86 4.50 -20.20 20.40
N GLN A 87 5.24 -19.74 21.42
CA GLN A 87 6.26 -20.53 22.08
C GLN A 87 5.64 -21.57 23.03
N ALA A 88 6.13 -22.80 22.95
CA ALA A 88 5.71 -23.86 23.86
C ALA A 88 6.00 -23.47 25.33
N GLY A 89 5.01 -23.65 26.20
CA GLY A 89 5.12 -23.32 27.63
C GLY A 89 4.88 -21.84 27.99
N VAL A 90 4.67 -20.97 27.00
CA VAL A 90 4.20 -19.60 27.24
C VAL A 90 2.67 -19.60 27.19
N GLY A 91 2.02 -19.28 28.30
CA GLY A 91 0.56 -19.12 28.38
C GLY A 91 0.08 -17.68 28.19
N SER A 92 0.96 -16.69 28.40
CA SER A 92 0.64 -15.27 28.29
C SER A 92 1.87 -14.38 28.06
N ALA A 93 1.69 -13.33 27.27
CA ALA A 93 2.67 -12.28 27.06
C ALA A 93 2.06 -10.90 27.38
N THR A 94 2.85 -10.04 28.02
CA THR A 94 2.45 -8.67 28.40
C THR A 94 3.49 -7.69 27.90
N TYR A 95 3.03 -6.68 27.17
CA TYR A 95 3.83 -5.53 26.77
C TYR A 95 3.62 -4.35 27.72
N LEU A 96 4.73 -3.69 28.06
CA LEU A 96 4.76 -2.39 28.74
C LEU A 96 5.68 -1.44 27.96
N ASP A 97 5.21 -0.23 27.68
CA ASP A 97 6.04 0.85 27.14
C ASP A 97 7.25 1.11 28.06
N PRO A 98 8.41 1.45 27.48
CA PRO A 98 9.65 1.54 28.24
C PRO A 98 9.65 2.64 29.31
N ASP A 99 8.81 3.66 29.16
CA ASP A 99 8.64 4.76 30.11
C ASP A 99 7.52 4.52 31.14
N ILE A 100 7.23 3.25 31.43
CA ILE A 100 6.36 2.81 32.53
C ILE A 100 7.19 2.44 33.77
N VAL A 101 6.66 2.73 34.96
CA VAL A 101 7.13 2.17 36.23
C VAL A 101 6.02 1.39 36.91
N VAL A 102 6.33 0.16 37.32
CA VAL A 102 5.43 -0.74 38.05
C VAL A 102 5.65 -0.60 39.56
N PHE A 103 4.63 -0.14 40.28
CA PHE A 103 4.67 0.12 41.73
C PHE A 103 4.05 -1.00 42.57
N ARG A 104 3.20 -1.86 41.98
CA ARG A 104 2.54 -2.99 42.64
C ARG A 104 2.49 -4.21 41.74
N PRO A 105 2.29 -5.43 42.29
CA PRO A 105 1.99 -6.61 41.48
C PRO A 105 0.77 -6.38 40.59
N LEU A 106 0.82 -6.89 39.36
CA LEU A 106 -0.21 -6.68 38.34
C LEU A 106 -1.38 -7.68 38.50
N ASP A 107 -1.95 -7.76 39.70
CA ASP A 107 -3.03 -8.69 40.05
C ASP A 107 -4.27 -8.48 39.18
N ALA A 108 -4.65 -7.22 38.93
CA ALA A 108 -5.78 -6.89 38.05
C ALA A 108 -5.56 -7.39 36.61
N VAL A 109 -4.32 -7.38 36.12
CA VAL A 109 -3.99 -7.93 34.78
C VAL A 109 -4.12 -9.45 34.80
N ARG A 110 -3.57 -10.14 35.81
CA ARG A 110 -3.73 -11.60 35.97
C ARG A 110 -5.20 -12.00 36.04
N ALA A 111 -6.01 -11.28 36.82
CA ALA A 111 -7.44 -11.53 36.94
C ALA A 111 -8.17 -11.31 35.60
N GLY A 112 -7.80 -10.27 34.85
CA GLY A 112 -8.32 -10.02 33.50
C GLY A 112 -8.01 -11.17 32.54
N LEU A 113 -6.75 -11.61 32.47
CA LEU A 113 -6.36 -12.75 31.62
C LEU A 113 -6.99 -14.07 32.06
N ALA A 114 -7.25 -14.27 33.35
CA ALA A 114 -7.95 -15.46 33.80
C ALA A 114 -9.35 -15.60 33.17
N GLN A 115 -9.97 -14.48 32.79
CA GLN A 115 -11.33 -14.42 32.25
C GLN A 115 -11.40 -14.09 30.75
N ALA A 116 -10.35 -13.51 30.17
CA ALA A 116 -10.35 -13.01 28.80
C ALA A 116 -9.06 -13.33 28.04
N GLN A 117 -9.18 -13.48 26.72
CA GLN A 117 -8.07 -13.69 25.79
C GLN A 117 -7.11 -12.50 25.71
N LEU A 118 -7.66 -11.29 25.77
CA LEU A 118 -6.95 -10.03 25.65
C LEU A 118 -7.32 -9.12 26.82
N ALA A 119 -6.37 -8.37 27.36
CA ALA A 119 -6.59 -7.35 28.37
C ALA A 119 -5.95 -6.03 27.93
N LEU A 120 -6.77 -4.97 27.89
CA LEU A 120 -6.37 -3.63 27.46
C LEU A 120 -6.84 -2.58 28.47
N THR A 121 -6.17 -1.43 28.47
CA THR A 121 -6.58 -0.24 29.24
C THR A 121 -7.08 0.83 28.27
N PRO A 122 -8.26 1.45 28.52
CA PRO A 122 -8.69 2.60 27.75
C PRO A 122 -7.80 3.82 28.07
N HIS A 123 -7.67 4.78 27.16
CA HIS A 123 -7.06 6.07 27.52
C HIS A 123 -7.84 6.73 28.65
N LEU A 124 -9.17 6.78 28.49
CA LEU A 124 -10.07 7.51 29.37
C LEU A 124 -11.06 6.57 30.08
N THR A 125 -11.25 6.81 31.38
CA THR A 125 -12.35 6.23 32.17
C THR A 125 -13.30 7.30 32.73
N LYS A 126 -12.93 8.58 32.55
CA LYS A 126 -13.69 9.78 32.89
C LYS A 126 -13.58 10.74 31.69
N PRO A 127 -14.61 11.53 31.36
CA PRO A 127 -14.56 12.51 30.27
C PRO A 127 -13.58 13.64 30.58
N LEU A 128 -12.95 14.22 29.54
CA LEU A 128 -12.09 15.40 29.66
C LEU A 128 -12.93 16.67 29.62
N LEU A 129 -12.60 17.66 30.45
CA LEU A 129 -13.38 18.91 30.58
C LEU A 129 -12.72 20.09 29.84
N GLY A 130 -13.49 20.87 29.08
CA GLY A 130 -12.96 22.07 28.41
C GLY A 130 -12.03 21.76 27.24
N SER A 131 -11.24 22.77 26.82
CA SER A 131 -10.55 22.77 25.52
C SER A 131 -9.05 22.45 25.56
N ALA A 132 -8.48 22.23 26.75
CA ALA A 132 -7.06 21.94 26.91
C ALA A 132 -6.68 20.62 26.21
N MET A 133 -5.39 20.39 25.94
CA MET A 133 -4.86 19.25 25.22
C MET A 133 -4.22 18.21 26.17
N PRO A 134 -4.42 16.91 25.94
CA PRO A 134 -5.34 16.34 24.95
C PRO A 134 -6.80 16.63 25.32
N ASN A 135 -7.66 16.74 24.31
CA ASN A 135 -9.12 16.75 24.45
C ASN A 135 -9.69 15.44 23.86
N ASP A 136 -11.01 15.25 23.92
CA ASP A 136 -11.64 14.02 23.41
C ASP A 136 -11.31 13.75 21.93
N HIS A 137 -11.22 14.79 21.08
CA HIS A 137 -10.85 14.63 19.67
C HIS A 137 -9.41 14.16 19.51
N ALA A 138 -8.47 14.70 20.31
CA ALA A 138 -7.08 14.25 20.32
C ALA A 138 -6.95 12.78 20.72
N ILE A 139 -7.75 12.35 21.72
CA ILE A 139 -7.81 10.94 22.13
C ILE A 139 -8.40 10.05 21.03
N LEU A 140 -9.47 10.47 20.36
CA LEU A 140 -10.03 9.74 19.22
C LEU A 140 -9.03 9.58 18.07
N GLN A 141 -8.14 10.56 17.89
CA GLN A 141 -7.09 10.50 16.88
C GLN A 141 -5.95 9.54 17.25
N SER A 142 -5.69 9.31 18.55
CA SER A 142 -4.65 8.37 19.00
C SER A 142 -5.17 6.95 19.24
N GLY A 143 -6.46 6.76 19.53
CA GLY A 143 -7.11 5.46 19.73
C GLY A 143 -7.86 5.36 21.07
N SER A 144 -8.88 4.52 21.13
CA SER A 144 -9.69 4.33 22.35
C SER A 144 -8.91 3.61 23.45
N PHE A 145 -8.04 2.68 23.06
CA PHE A 145 -7.10 2.01 23.95
C PHE A 145 -5.71 2.63 23.90
N ASN A 146 -5.02 2.64 25.05
CA ASN A 146 -3.61 2.99 25.09
C ASN A 146 -2.75 1.72 25.03
N LEU A 147 -1.92 1.58 23.99
CA LEU A 147 -1.05 0.44 23.75
C LEU A 147 0.36 0.57 24.34
N GLY A 148 0.54 1.51 25.27
CA GLY A 148 1.62 1.38 26.24
C GLY A 148 1.42 0.22 27.19
N PHE A 149 0.21 -0.36 27.24
CA PHE A 149 -0.06 -1.64 27.87
C PHE A 149 -0.91 -2.52 26.95
N CYS A 150 -0.48 -3.77 26.77
CA CYS A 150 -1.27 -4.82 26.14
C CYS A 150 -0.90 -6.16 26.77
N SER A 151 -1.87 -7.00 27.08
CA SER A 151 -1.61 -8.34 27.61
C SER A 151 -2.53 -9.37 26.97
N ALA A 152 -1.96 -10.48 26.52
CA ALA A 152 -2.67 -11.49 25.74
C ALA A 152 -2.31 -12.90 26.19
N ARG A 153 -3.27 -13.82 26.08
CA ARG A 153 -3.08 -15.27 26.27
C ARG A 153 -2.58 -15.93 25.01
N ALA A 154 -1.88 -17.05 25.15
CA ALA A 154 -1.45 -17.90 24.06
C ALA A 154 -2.63 -18.76 23.56
N GLU A 155 -3.48 -18.15 22.74
CA GLU A 155 -4.65 -18.80 22.14
C GLU A 155 -4.70 -18.52 20.64
N THR A 156 -5.44 -19.35 19.90
CA THR A 156 -5.51 -19.22 18.44
C THR A 156 -6.01 -17.82 18.02
N LYS A 157 -7.10 -17.33 18.63
CA LYS A 157 -7.67 -16.01 18.31
C LYS A 157 -6.74 -14.83 18.59
N THR A 158 -5.94 -14.91 19.65
CA THR A 158 -4.96 -13.85 19.95
C THR A 158 -3.80 -13.91 18.98
N VAL A 159 -3.28 -15.09 18.66
CA VAL A 159 -2.23 -15.26 17.64
C VAL A 159 -2.71 -14.79 16.26
N ASP A 160 -3.98 -15.04 15.91
CA ASP A 160 -4.61 -14.54 14.69
C ASP A 160 -4.70 -13.00 14.70
N LEU A 161 -5.13 -12.41 15.82
CA LEU A 161 -5.12 -10.95 16.00
C LEU A 161 -3.72 -10.35 15.83
N MET A 162 -2.69 -10.95 16.45
CA MET A 162 -1.31 -10.47 16.33
C MET A 162 -0.78 -10.60 14.90
N SER A 163 -1.20 -11.64 14.18
CA SER A 163 -0.83 -11.82 12.77
C SER A 163 -1.49 -10.77 11.88
N TRP A 164 -2.79 -10.52 12.04
CA TRP A 164 -3.47 -9.44 11.33
C TRP A 164 -2.86 -8.06 11.65
N TRP A 165 -2.53 -7.82 12.92
CA TRP A 165 -1.90 -6.58 13.35
C TRP A 165 -0.51 -6.41 12.75
N ALA A 166 0.30 -7.48 12.69
CA ALA A 166 1.60 -7.49 12.00
C ALA A 166 1.45 -7.09 10.52
N ASP A 167 0.47 -7.67 9.81
CA ASP A 167 0.21 -7.37 8.40
C ASP A 167 -0.20 -5.90 8.18
N ARG A 168 -0.90 -5.28 9.13
CA ARG A 168 -1.22 -3.85 9.07
C ARG A 168 0.01 -3.01 9.38
N CYS A 169 0.74 -3.36 10.42
CA CYS A 169 1.90 -2.61 10.89
C CYS A 169 3.08 -2.66 9.91
N GLU A 170 3.13 -3.62 8.98
CA GLU A 170 4.13 -3.62 7.91
C GLU A 170 4.14 -2.31 7.12
N PHE A 171 2.98 -1.77 6.73
CA PHE A 171 2.91 -0.55 5.90
C PHE A 171 2.17 0.63 6.54
N ASP A 172 1.30 0.36 7.52
CA ASP A 172 0.38 1.36 8.08
C ASP A 172 0.58 1.56 9.60
N CYS A 173 1.83 1.50 10.07
CA CYS A 173 2.26 1.87 11.44
C CYS A 173 2.98 3.23 11.46
N ARG A 174 2.26 4.29 11.09
CA ARG A 174 2.81 5.65 10.96
C ARG A 174 1.94 6.71 11.59
N VAL A 175 2.51 7.90 11.81
CA VAL A 175 1.73 9.07 12.22
C VAL A 175 1.16 9.73 10.96
N ASP A 176 -0.10 9.40 10.63
CA ASP A 176 -0.79 9.91 9.45
C ASP A 176 -2.27 10.12 9.78
N LEU A 177 -2.52 11.19 10.55
CA LEU A 177 -3.84 11.53 11.08
C LEU A 177 -4.89 11.74 9.99
N LYS A 178 -4.47 12.22 8.81
CA LYS A 178 -5.36 12.45 7.65
C LYS A 178 -5.97 11.15 7.14
N ASN A 179 -5.20 10.06 7.16
CA ASN A 179 -5.65 8.73 6.76
C ASN A 179 -6.12 7.88 7.94
N GLY A 180 -6.27 8.47 9.13
CA GLY A 180 -6.75 7.77 10.31
C GLY A 180 -5.72 6.81 10.92
N LEU A 181 -4.42 7.05 10.72
CA LEU A 181 -3.34 6.23 11.28
C LEU A 181 -2.63 6.97 12.42
N PHE A 182 -2.37 6.24 13.49
CA PHE A 182 -1.52 6.67 14.60
C PHE A 182 -0.79 5.44 15.13
N THR A 183 0.37 5.18 14.53
CA THR A 183 1.24 4.02 14.81
C THR A 183 0.46 2.70 14.84
N ASP A 184 0.82 1.82 15.77
CA ASP A 184 0.24 0.52 16.04
C ASP A 184 -1.10 0.60 16.79
N GLN A 185 -1.33 1.68 17.53
CA GLN A 185 -2.34 1.77 18.58
C GLN A 185 -3.78 1.68 18.09
N ARG A 186 -4.12 2.45 17.05
CA ARG A 186 -5.50 2.52 16.54
C ARG A 186 -6.03 1.21 16.01
N TRP A 187 -5.15 0.30 15.59
CA TRP A 187 -5.56 -1.02 15.12
C TRP A 187 -6.26 -1.82 16.23
N MET A 188 -5.90 -1.61 17.49
CA MET A 188 -6.50 -2.33 18.62
C MET A 188 -7.90 -1.85 19.00
N ASP A 189 -8.38 -0.73 18.45
CA ASP A 189 -9.79 -0.36 18.56
C ASP A 189 -10.72 -1.39 17.87
N LEU A 190 -10.19 -2.16 16.91
CA LEU A 190 -10.90 -3.25 16.24
C LEU A 190 -10.81 -4.60 16.96
N SER A 191 -9.93 -4.71 17.97
CA SER A 191 -9.72 -5.97 18.71
C SER A 191 -10.98 -6.60 19.31
N PRO A 192 -12.02 -5.86 19.77
CA PRO A 192 -13.24 -6.50 20.30
C PRO A 192 -13.99 -7.35 19.27
N GLY A 193 -13.78 -7.11 17.97
CA GLY A 193 -14.36 -7.91 16.89
C GLY A 193 -13.52 -9.12 16.49
N PHE A 194 -12.30 -9.26 17.02
CA PHE A 194 -11.33 -10.28 16.59
C PHE A 194 -11.03 -11.34 17.65
N VAL A 195 -11.28 -11.05 18.93
CA VAL A 195 -11.15 -12.01 20.03
C VAL A 195 -12.52 -12.42 20.59
N ASP A 196 -12.60 -13.61 21.20
CA ASP A 196 -13.84 -14.10 21.82
C ASP A 196 -14.13 -13.40 23.16
N SER A 197 -13.09 -12.86 23.81
CA SER A 197 -13.21 -12.18 25.10
C SER A 197 -12.12 -11.12 25.28
N LEU A 198 -12.55 -9.92 25.69
CA LEU A 198 -11.68 -8.78 25.98
C LEU A 198 -11.97 -8.25 27.39
N ALA A 199 -10.96 -8.23 28.24
CA ALA A 199 -10.99 -7.53 29.52
C ALA A 199 -10.57 -6.07 29.32
N VAL A 200 -11.54 -5.16 29.37
CA VAL A 200 -11.26 -3.71 29.43
C VAL A 200 -11.02 -3.32 30.89
N LEU A 201 -9.74 -3.18 31.26
CA LEU A 201 -9.31 -2.88 32.62
C LEU A 201 -9.49 -1.38 32.91
N ARG A 202 -10.46 -1.05 33.76
CA ARG A 202 -10.84 0.33 34.13
C ARG A 202 -10.32 0.77 35.50
N ASP A 203 -9.49 -0.05 36.14
CA ASP A 203 -8.89 0.26 37.43
C ASP A 203 -8.09 1.57 37.32
N PRO A 204 -8.37 2.59 38.16
CA PRO A 204 -7.67 3.86 38.09
C PRO A 204 -6.17 3.75 38.41
N GLY A 205 -5.73 2.69 39.08
CA GLY A 205 -4.33 2.41 39.38
C GLY A 205 -3.54 1.84 38.20
N LEU A 206 -4.18 1.51 37.07
CA LEU A 206 -3.50 1.04 35.86
C LEU A 206 -3.39 2.18 34.83
N ASN A 207 -2.23 2.25 34.17
CA ASN A 207 -1.95 3.17 33.06
C ASN A 207 -2.33 4.63 33.36
N LEU A 208 -2.00 5.08 34.58
CA LEU A 208 -2.17 6.47 34.98
C LEU A 208 -1.10 7.32 34.28
N ALA A 209 -1.53 8.39 33.62
CA ALA A 209 -0.67 9.25 32.81
C ALA A 209 -1.28 10.64 32.63
N TYR A 210 -0.62 11.50 31.84
CA TYR A 210 -1.07 12.87 31.63
C TYR A 210 -2.49 12.99 31.04
N TRP A 211 -2.93 12.03 30.23
CA TRP A 211 -4.24 12.06 29.57
C TRP A 211 -5.41 11.70 30.49
N ASN A 212 -5.18 11.09 31.66
CA ASN A 212 -6.25 10.65 32.56
C ASN A 212 -6.04 11.04 34.03
N LEU A 213 -5.00 11.83 34.33
CA LEU A 213 -4.69 12.28 35.69
C LEU A 213 -5.61 13.42 36.19
N GLU A 214 -6.11 14.27 35.30
CA GLU A 214 -7.02 15.36 35.68
C GLU A 214 -8.28 14.80 36.38
N GLY A 215 -8.63 15.38 37.53
CA GLY A 215 -9.78 14.93 38.32
C GLY A 215 -9.57 13.61 39.07
N ARG A 216 -8.32 13.18 39.24
CA ARG A 216 -7.94 12.08 40.13
C ARG A 216 -7.08 12.57 41.30
N ASP A 217 -7.25 11.95 42.46
CA ASP A 217 -6.48 12.27 43.67
C ASP A 217 -5.28 11.34 43.81
N LEU A 218 -4.09 11.82 43.43
CA LEU A 218 -2.82 11.10 43.59
C LEU A 218 -2.23 11.40 44.97
N ALA A 219 -1.97 10.36 45.76
CA ALA A 219 -1.38 10.48 47.08
C ALA A 219 -0.25 9.47 47.31
N LYS A 220 0.61 9.77 48.30
CA LYS A 220 1.65 8.86 48.79
C LYS A 220 1.38 8.57 50.27
N GLY A 221 1.03 7.33 50.57
CA GLY A 221 0.80 6.83 51.93
C GLY A 221 1.93 5.93 52.44
N PRO A 222 1.82 5.41 53.67
CA PRO A 222 2.79 4.47 54.23
C PRO A 222 2.91 3.19 53.42
N ASP A 223 1.82 2.75 52.78
CA ASP A 223 1.79 1.55 51.95
C ASP A 223 2.25 1.81 50.50
N GLY A 224 2.56 3.06 50.13
CA GLY A 224 2.98 3.45 48.78
C GLY A 224 2.02 4.41 48.09
N TRP A 225 2.09 4.46 46.76
CA TRP A 225 1.28 5.37 45.93
C TRP A 225 -0.17 4.89 45.78
N THR A 226 -1.11 5.82 45.83
CA THR A 226 -2.53 5.59 45.57
C THR A 226 -3.12 6.64 44.64
N VAL A 227 -4.17 6.27 43.91
CA VAL A 227 -4.97 7.15 43.06
C VAL A 227 -6.46 6.90 43.30
N ASP A 228 -7.22 7.94 43.64
CA ASP A 228 -8.62 7.83 44.06
C ASP A 228 -8.81 6.81 45.20
N GLY A 229 -7.83 6.68 46.10
CA GLY A 229 -7.81 5.70 47.19
C GLY A 229 -7.43 4.26 46.80
N HIS A 230 -7.27 3.95 45.51
CA HIS A 230 -6.82 2.65 45.02
C HIS A 230 -5.28 2.59 44.94
N PRO A 231 -4.63 1.43 45.18
CA PRO A 231 -3.19 1.29 44.97
C PRO A 231 -2.79 1.59 43.52
N LEU A 232 -1.80 2.46 43.32
CA LEU A 232 -1.24 2.71 42.00
C LEU A 232 -0.42 1.50 41.57
N SER A 233 -0.83 0.83 40.49
CA SER A 233 -0.14 -0.34 39.95
C SER A 233 0.97 0.05 39.00
N PHE A 234 0.71 0.90 38.02
CA PHE A 234 1.77 1.48 37.19
C PHE A 234 1.40 2.87 36.65
N PHE A 235 2.42 3.71 36.52
CA PHE A 235 2.34 5.03 35.92
C PHE A 235 3.09 5.05 34.61
N HIS A 236 2.54 5.72 33.59
CA HIS A 236 3.11 5.84 32.26
C HIS A 236 3.60 7.28 32.04
N PHE A 237 4.91 7.46 32.00
CA PHE A 237 5.59 8.76 31.94
C PHE A 237 5.77 9.26 30.48
N SER A 238 4.78 9.02 29.63
CA SER A 238 4.81 9.35 28.20
C SER A 238 5.16 10.81 27.96
N GLY A 239 6.31 11.05 27.32
CA GLY A 239 6.79 12.38 26.95
C GLY A 239 7.34 13.22 28.10
N PHE A 240 7.67 12.60 29.23
CA PHE A 240 8.38 13.23 30.35
C PHE A 240 9.87 13.45 30.02
N ASP A 241 10.44 14.57 30.47
CA ASP A 241 11.88 14.87 30.36
C ASP A 241 12.48 15.00 31.77
N PRO A 242 13.43 14.13 32.16
CA PRO A 242 14.11 14.22 33.45
C PRO A 242 14.82 15.56 33.72
N ALA A 243 15.20 16.31 32.68
CA ALA A 243 15.79 17.64 32.82
C ALA A 243 14.75 18.74 33.13
N ARG A 244 13.46 18.44 32.97
CA ARG A 244 12.32 19.33 33.23
C ARG A 244 11.28 18.62 34.11
N PRO A 245 11.63 18.24 35.35
CA PRO A 245 10.74 17.49 36.24
C PRO A 245 9.49 18.28 36.68
N ASP A 246 9.48 19.59 36.43
CA ASP A 246 8.34 20.50 36.59
C ASP A 246 7.27 20.35 35.48
N VAL A 247 7.54 19.57 34.44
CA VAL A 247 6.63 19.35 33.30
C VAL A 247 6.25 17.87 33.26
N LEU A 248 4.96 17.57 33.45
CA LEU A 248 4.44 16.20 33.44
C LEU A 248 4.67 15.49 32.10
N SER A 249 4.40 16.19 31.00
CA SER A 249 4.60 15.68 29.64
C SER A 249 4.63 16.84 28.64
N LYS A 250 5.42 16.69 27.57
CA LYS A 250 5.38 17.61 26.42
C LYS A 250 4.10 17.55 25.60
N HIS A 251 3.22 16.57 25.85
CA HIS A 251 2.00 16.30 25.06
C HIS A 251 0.72 16.91 25.66
N GLN A 252 0.82 17.81 26.63
CA GLN A 252 -0.34 18.32 27.38
C GLN A 252 -0.16 19.75 27.91
N ASP A 253 -1.28 20.42 28.17
CA ASP A 253 -1.34 21.73 28.85
C ASP A 253 -2.41 21.80 29.96
N ARG A 254 -2.87 20.64 30.45
CA ARG A 254 -3.96 20.48 31.44
C ARG A 254 -3.50 20.52 32.89
N VAL A 255 -2.55 19.64 33.22
CA VAL A 255 -2.06 19.42 34.58
C VAL A 255 -0.80 20.23 34.80
N ARG A 256 -0.81 21.06 35.84
CA ARG A 256 0.37 21.77 36.34
C ARG A 256 1.02 20.97 37.46
N VAL A 257 2.34 20.87 37.42
CA VAL A 257 3.12 20.24 38.50
C VAL A 257 3.49 21.32 39.51
N ASN A 258 2.84 21.30 40.68
CA ASN A 258 3.16 22.23 41.76
C ASN A 258 4.20 21.61 42.71
N PRO A 259 5.26 22.33 43.11
CA PRO A 259 6.25 21.83 44.07
C PRO A 259 5.61 21.38 45.39
N GLY A 260 6.13 20.27 45.95
CA GLY A 260 5.65 19.72 47.22
C GLY A 260 4.36 18.89 47.10
N THR A 261 3.79 18.73 45.90
CA THR A 261 2.67 17.83 45.66
C THR A 261 3.13 16.38 45.47
N PRO A 262 2.26 15.38 45.73
CA PRO A 262 2.54 13.97 45.43
C PRO A 262 2.98 13.75 43.97
N LEU A 263 2.39 14.48 43.01
CA LEU A 263 2.80 14.42 41.61
C LEU A 263 4.26 14.87 41.42
N SER A 264 4.64 16.01 42.01
CA SER A 264 6.03 16.51 41.90
C SER A 264 7.04 15.53 42.50
N GLU A 265 6.68 14.85 43.59
CA GLU A 265 7.52 13.82 44.22
C GLU A 265 7.63 12.57 43.34
N LEU A 266 6.52 12.11 42.74
CA LEU A 266 6.51 10.97 41.82
C LEU A 266 7.42 11.21 40.62
N LEU A 267 7.30 12.39 40.00
CA LEU A 267 8.09 12.79 38.83
C LEU A 267 9.58 12.93 39.20
N ALA A 268 9.91 13.52 40.35
CA ALA A 268 11.28 13.61 40.84
C ALA A 268 11.90 12.22 41.08
N GLY A 269 11.11 11.27 41.61
CA GLY A 269 11.53 9.89 41.78
C GLY A 269 11.86 9.20 40.46
N TYR A 270 11.00 9.36 39.44
CA TYR A 270 11.26 8.81 38.12
C TYR A 270 12.47 9.46 37.44
N ALA A 271 12.60 10.79 37.53
CA ALA A 271 13.78 11.51 37.02
C ALA A 271 15.08 11.00 37.66
N ALA A 272 15.10 10.80 38.98
CA ALA A 272 16.26 10.25 39.67
C ALA A 272 16.60 8.81 39.22
N ALA A 273 15.59 7.96 39.03
CA ALA A 273 15.78 6.60 38.52
C ALA A 273 16.35 6.60 37.09
N MET A 274 15.82 7.44 36.22
CA MET A 274 16.30 7.63 34.85
C MET A 274 17.76 8.10 34.81
N LEU A 275 18.12 9.09 35.61
CA LEU A 275 19.49 9.60 35.71
C LEU A 275 20.45 8.52 36.23
N LYS A 276 20.05 7.79 37.28
CA LYS A 276 20.81 6.65 37.81
C LYS A 276 21.04 5.56 36.75
N ASN A 277 20.03 5.31 35.91
CA ASN A 277 20.09 4.31 34.84
C ASN A 277 20.74 4.83 33.55
N GLY A 278 21.42 5.98 33.61
CA GLY A 278 22.27 6.46 32.53
C GLY A 278 21.53 7.19 31.42
N HIS A 279 20.40 7.85 31.73
CA HIS A 279 19.60 8.58 30.74
C HIS A 279 20.41 9.59 29.92
N GLU A 280 21.33 10.34 30.54
CA GLU A 280 22.19 11.29 29.83
C GLU A 280 23.08 10.61 28.78
N THR A 281 23.58 9.41 29.09
CA THR A 281 24.40 8.64 28.16
C THR A 281 23.53 8.02 27.07
N SER A 282 22.41 7.39 27.43
CA SER A 282 21.55 6.70 26.45
C SER A 282 20.90 7.68 25.49
N ARG A 283 20.32 8.79 25.96
CA ARG A 283 19.62 9.78 25.11
C ARG A 283 20.52 10.38 24.03
N ALA A 284 21.83 10.41 24.25
CA ALA A 284 22.82 10.94 23.32
C ALA A 284 23.17 9.94 22.19
N VAL A 285 22.80 8.66 22.32
CA VAL A 285 23.01 7.65 21.29
C VAL A 285 22.03 7.92 20.13
N PRO A 286 22.50 8.19 18.90
CA PRO A 286 21.60 8.35 17.77
C PRO A 286 20.92 7.02 17.42
N TYR A 287 19.66 7.09 17.00
CA TYR A 287 18.95 5.94 16.44
C TYR A 287 19.73 5.37 15.24
N ALA A 288 20.01 4.07 15.23
CA ALA A 288 20.97 3.49 14.28
C ALA A 288 20.53 3.62 12.82
N HIS A 289 19.21 3.59 12.56
CA HIS A 289 18.67 3.67 11.21
C HIS A 289 18.44 5.13 10.76
N LEU A 290 19.02 6.13 11.42
CA LEU A 290 18.95 7.54 11.00
C LEU A 290 19.85 7.86 9.80
N ARG A 291 20.79 6.99 9.46
CA ARG A 291 21.77 7.23 8.40
C ARG A 291 21.97 5.99 7.54
N PHE A 292 22.25 6.20 6.26
CA PHE A 292 22.77 5.15 5.38
C PHE A 292 24.17 4.73 5.82
N PRO A 293 24.68 3.58 5.33
CA PRO A 293 26.07 3.16 5.58
C PRO A 293 27.13 4.20 5.18
N SER A 294 26.82 5.10 4.22
CA SER A 294 27.66 6.24 3.84
C SER A 294 27.80 7.31 4.93
N GLY A 295 26.93 7.30 5.94
CA GLY A 295 26.76 8.37 6.92
C GLY A 295 25.74 9.44 6.52
N ARG A 296 25.16 9.39 5.32
CA ARG A 296 24.11 10.35 4.89
C ARG A 296 22.82 10.18 5.73
N PRO A 297 22.22 11.25 6.25
CA PRO A 297 20.92 11.18 6.92
C PRO A 297 19.81 10.64 6.00
N ILE A 298 18.92 9.80 6.53
CA ILE A 298 17.69 9.44 5.84
C ILE A 298 16.57 10.41 6.24
N THR A 299 15.95 11.05 5.25
CA THR A 299 14.93 12.08 5.48
C THR A 299 13.53 11.49 5.53
N ALA A 300 12.56 12.24 6.08
CA ALA A 300 11.17 11.81 6.12
C ALA A 300 10.60 11.55 4.71
N SER A 301 10.98 12.38 3.73
CA SER A 301 10.60 12.18 2.32
C SER A 301 11.19 10.87 1.78
N MET A 302 12.48 10.59 2.00
CA MET A 302 13.07 9.32 1.57
C MET A 302 12.34 8.11 2.15
N ARG A 303 12.02 8.14 3.45
CA ARG A 303 11.24 7.10 4.11
C ARG A 303 9.85 6.92 3.49
N ARG A 304 9.11 8.01 3.26
CA ARG A 304 7.80 7.97 2.61
C ARG A 304 7.87 7.42 1.18
N ARG A 305 8.93 7.74 0.43
CA ARG A 305 9.12 7.24 -0.93
C ARG A 305 9.43 5.74 -0.95
N ALA A 306 10.30 5.31 -0.04
CA ALA A 306 10.61 3.90 0.17
C ALA A 306 9.36 3.12 0.62
N LEU A 307 8.53 3.68 1.51
CA LEU A 307 7.27 3.07 1.94
C LEU A 307 6.33 2.80 0.75
N ARG A 308 6.13 3.81 -0.11
CA ARG A 308 5.30 3.63 -1.32
C ARG A 308 5.87 2.54 -2.23
N ALA A 309 7.16 2.59 -2.51
CA ALA A 309 7.80 1.59 -3.34
C ALA A 309 7.70 0.18 -2.74
N ALA A 310 7.87 0.04 -1.42
CA ALA A 310 7.71 -1.23 -0.72
C ALA A 310 6.29 -1.79 -0.87
N ARG A 311 5.28 -0.93 -0.73
CA ARG A 311 3.87 -1.27 -0.94
C ARG A 311 3.58 -1.71 -2.38
N ASP A 312 4.32 -1.17 -3.34
CA ASP A 312 4.23 -1.52 -4.77
C ASP A 312 5.09 -2.73 -5.19
N GLY A 313 5.78 -3.36 -4.22
CA GLY A 313 6.53 -4.60 -4.38
C GLY A 313 8.06 -4.44 -4.45
N LYS A 314 8.62 -3.25 -4.22
CA LYS A 314 10.08 -3.06 -4.15
C LYS A 314 10.63 -3.78 -2.93
N ASP A 315 11.55 -4.72 -3.17
CA ASP A 315 12.22 -5.45 -2.10
C ASP A 315 13.24 -4.57 -1.36
N PHE A 316 13.02 -4.39 -0.05
CA PHE A 316 13.93 -3.74 0.89
C PHE A 316 14.38 -4.69 2.01
N SER A 317 14.28 -6.01 1.81
CA SER A 317 14.68 -7.02 2.80
C SER A 317 16.15 -6.94 3.21
N ALA A 318 17.00 -6.34 2.37
CA ALA A 318 18.40 -6.03 2.66
C ALA A 318 18.60 -4.82 3.60
N GLY A 319 17.54 -4.05 3.90
CA GLY A 319 17.58 -2.87 4.76
C GLY A 319 18.28 -1.67 4.13
N LEU A 320 18.84 -0.80 4.98
CA LEU A 320 19.59 0.38 4.56
C LEU A 320 20.92 -0.03 3.93
N THR A 321 21.02 0.07 2.60
CA THR A 321 22.23 -0.28 1.83
C THR A 321 22.64 0.88 0.91
N PRO A 322 23.89 0.91 0.41
CA PRO A 322 24.29 1.86 -0.63
C PRO A 322 23.40 1.81 -1.88
N ALA A 323 22.83 0.65 -2.21
CA ALA A 323 21.90 0.50 -3.33
C ALA A 323 20.56 1.22 -3.06
N VAL A 324 20.04 1.16 -1.83
CA VAL A 324 18.82 1.91 -1.45
C VAL A 324 19.09 3.41 -1.45
N GLU A 325 20.25 3.82 -0.97
CA GLU A 325 20.68 5.23 -0.99
C GLU A 325 20.74 5.76 -2.43
N ALA A 326 21.46 5.05 -3.33
CA ALA A 326 21.54 5.42 -4.74
C ALA A 326 20.17 5.40 -5.42
N TRP A 327 19.31 4.44 -5.07
CA TRP A 327 17.96 4.32 -5.63
C TRP A 327 17.08 5.55 -5.32
N LEU A 328 17.22 6.18 -4.15
CA LEU A 328 16.46 7.38 -3.77
C LEU A 328 16.82 8.62 -4.59
N ASP A 329 18.07 8.73 -5.03
CA ASP A 329 18.56 9.84 -5.84
C ASP A 329 18.51 9.53 -7.34
N ALA A 330 18.37 8.27 -7.73
CA ALA A 330 18.17 7.89 -9.12
C ALA A 330 16.84 8.48 -9.66
N PRO A 331 16.74 8.67 -10.99
CA PRO A 331 15.51 9.07 -11.68
C PRO A 331 14.29 8.33 -11.15
N ASP A 332 13.20 9.05 -10.87
CA ASP A 332 11.90 8.46 -10.54
C ASP A 332 11.20 8.05 -11.83
N PRO A 333 11.11 6.74 -12.13
CA PRO A 333 10.58 6.32 -13.41
C PRO A 333 9.06 6.54 -13.50
N GLU A 334 8.36 6.71 -12.36
CA GLU A 334 6.95 7.13 -12.32
C GLU A 334 6.75 8.58 -12.75
N ALA A 335 7.81 9.37 -12.82
CA ALA A 335 7.77 10.78 -13.18
C ALA A 335 8.58 11.09 -14.46
N ALA A 336 9.04 10.06 -15.18
CA ALA A 336 9.73 10.22 -16.45
C ALA A 336 8.77 10.78 -17.51
N LEU A 337 9.21 11.82 -18.22
CA LEU A 337 8.45 12.44 -19.30
C LEU A 337 9.37 12.67 -20.51
N PRO A 338 8.95 12.28 -21.74
CA PRO A 338 9.71 12.54 -22.95
C PRO A 338 10.07 14.02 -23.10
N GLY A 339 11.25 14.29 -23.66
CA GLY A 339 11.76 15.67 -23.82
C GLY A 339 12.15 16.40 -22.52
N LEU A 340 11.76 15.94 -21.34
CA LEU A 340 11.96 16.66 -20.07
C LEU A 340 13.08 16.06 -19.20
N PRO A 341 13.69 16.84 -18.28
CA PRO A 341 14.69 16.30 -17.36
C PRO A 341 14.06 15.31 -16.37
N ASP A 342 14.77 14.24 -16.02
CA ASP A 342 14.31 13.33 -14.97
C ASP A 342 14.39 13.99 -13.60
N ILE A 343 13.37 13.79 -12.77
CA ILE A 343 13.42 14.16 -11.35
C ILE A 343 13.82 12.94 -10.51
N THR A 344 14.51 13.14 -9.40
CA THR A 344 14.84 12.04 -8.48
C THR A 344 13.60 11.52 -7.75
N ARG A 345 13.65 10.30 -7.21
CA ARG A 345 12.58 9.76 -6.34
C ARG A 345 12.35 10.63 -5.11
N THR A 346 13.40 11.24 -4.57
CA THR A 346 13.32 12.20 -3.47
C THR A 346 12.62 13.50 -3.89
N MET A 347 12.94 14.06 -5.06
CA MET A 347 12.26 15.23 -5.62
C MET A 347 10.77 14.99 -5.83
N SER A 348 10.43 13.87 -6.48
CA SER A 348 9.06 13.42 -6.72
C SER A 348 8.25 13.31 -5.42
N GLN A 349 8.86 12.76 -4.36
CA GLN A 349 8.22 12.71 -3.06
C GLN A 349 8.02 14.10 -2.45
N VAL A 350 9.03 14.95 -2.47
CA VAL A 350 8.93 16.30 -1.88
C VAL A 350 7.85 17.11 -2.59
N TRP A 351 7.75 17.01 -3.91
CA TRP A 351 6.68 17.66 -4.67
C TRP A 351 5.27 17.15 -4.28
N ARG A 352 5.13 15.86 -3.97
CA ARG A 352 3.86 15.28 -3.47
C ARG A 352 3.52 15.75 -2.05
N ASP A 353 4.54 15.94 -1.20
CA ASP A 353 4.36 16.30 0.21
C ASP A 353 4.12 17.81 0.42
N ILE A 354 4.75 18.63 -0.42
CA ILE A 354 4.78 20.09 -0.29
C ILE A 354 4.23 20.71 -1.58
N PRO A 355 3.11 21.45 -1.54
CA PRO A 355 2.62 22.19 -2.69
C PRO A 355 3.63 23.27 -3.09
N THR A 356 4.45 23.02 -4.11
CA THR A 356 5.47 23.97 -4.56
C THR A 356 4.98 24.92 -5.66
N GLY A 357 3.82 24.63 -6.26
CA GLY A 357 3.25 25.42 -7.36
C GLY A 357 3.87 25.16 -8.74
N TYR A 358 4.92 24.32 -8.83
CA TYR A 358 5.53 23.94 -10.11
C TYR A 358 4.71 22.87 -10.82
N GLN A 359 4.46 23.10 -12.11
CA GLN A 359 3.88 22.13 -13.05
C GLN A 359 5.00 21.24 -13.62
N LEU A 360 5.09 20.00 -13.15
CA LEU A 360 6.16 19.08 -13.55
C LEU A 360 5.94 18.40 -14.90
N ASP A 361 4.81 18.63 -15.54
CA ASP A 361 4.47 18.19 -16.89
C ASP A 361 4.90 19.18 -17.98
N HIS A 362 5.39 20.36 -17.60
CA HIS A 362 5.91 21.36 -18.52
C HIS A 362 7.41 21.62 -18.29
N GLU A 363 8.15 21.85 -19.37
CA GLU A 363 9.60 22.08 -19.32
C GLU A 363 9.97 23.21 -18.36
N VAL A 364 9.34 24.38 -18.50
CA VAL A 364 9.63 25.55 -17.66
C VAL A 364 9.39 25.24 -16.18
N GLY A 365 8.26 24.60 -15.86
CA GLY A 365 7.92 24.26 -14.48
C GLY A 365 8.86 23.21 -13.89
N ARG A 366 9.24 22.20 -14.67
CA ARG A 366 10.13 21.14 -14.22
C ARG A 366 11.59 21.59 -14.08
N VAL A 367 12.11 22.35 -15.04
CA VAL A 367 13.45 22.97 -14.94
C VAL A 367 13.49 23.92 -13.75
N GLY A 368 12.45 24.74 -13.57
CA GLY A 368 12.31 25.60 -12.41
C GLY A 368 12.29 24.82 -11.11
N PHE A 369 11.58 23.68 -11.06
CA PHE A 369 11.56 22.82 -9.89
C PHE A 369 12.92 22.19 -9.58
N HIS A 370 13.70 21.77 -10.59
CA HIS A 370 15.07 21.30 -10.36
C HIS A 370 15.93 22.34 -9.66
N GLN A 371 15.92 23.58 -10.17
CA GLN A 371 16.71 24.68 -9.62
C GLN A 371 16.25 25.03 -8.21
N PHE A 372 14.93 25.19 -8.03
CA PHE A 372 14.34 25.45 -6.72
C PHE A 372 14.67 24.36 -5.70
N PHE A 373 14.52 23.09 -6.09
CA PHE A 373 14.82 21.97 -5.21
C PHE A 373 16.30 21.90 -4.87
N ALA A 374 17.21 22.10 -5.83
CA ALA A 374 18.65 22.12 -5.58
C ALA A 374 19.04 23.17 -4.53
N GLU A 375 18.50 24.38 -4.65
CA GLU A 375 18.76 25.49 -3.73
C GLU A 375 18.12 25.30 -2.35
N HIS A 376 16.95 24.64 -2.29
CA HIS A 376 16.10 24.58 -1.10
C HIS A 376 15.93 23.16 -0.53
N ALA A 377 16.72 22.17 -0.97
CA ALA A 377 16.51 20.76 -0.60
C ALA A 377 16.41 20.55 0.93
N THR A 378 17.33 21.15 1.69
CA THR A 378 17.35 21.05 3.16
C THR A 378 16.13 21.69 3.82
N THR A 379 15.65 22.84 3.32
CA THR A 379 14.47 23.52 3.89
C THR A 379 13.17 22.83 3.51
N LEU A 380 13.17 22.11 2.38
CA LEU A 380 12.08 21.23 1.94
C LEU A 380 12.06 19.87 2.66
N GLY A 381 12.96 19.65 3.62
CA GLY A 381 13.04 18.40 4.38
C GLY A 381 13.70 17.23 3.63
N ALA A 382 14.40 17.50 2.53
CA ALA A 382 15.40 16.60 1.94
C ALA A 382 16.79 16.93 2.50
N ASP A 383 17.86 16.59 1.78
CA ASP A 383 19.24 16.88 2.17
C ASP A 383 20.05 17.45 1.00
N ALA A 384 21.22 18.02 1.30
CA ALA A 384 22.05 18.68 0.29
C ALA A 384 22.48 17.74 -0.86
N LEU A 385 22.72 16.44 -0.60
CA LEU A 385 23.08 15.50 -1.65
C LEU A 385 21.90 15.22 -2.59
N ALA A 386 20.67 15.23 -2.08
CA ALA A 386 19.49 15.15 -2.94
C ALA A 386 19.40 16.37 -3.86
N GLY A 387 19.77 17.55 -3.35
CA GLY A 387 19.89 18.77 -4.15
C GLY A 387 20.94 18.64 -5.26
N SER A 388 22.15 18.15 -4.93
CA SER A 388 23.20 17.88 -5.92
C SER A 388 22.79 16.81 -6.94
N ALA A 389 22.04 15.79 -6.54
CA ALA A 389 21.49 14.80 -7.46
C ALA A 389 20.50 15.43 -8.46
N ALA A 390 19.66 16.37 -7.99
CA ALA A 390 18.77 17.13 -8.87
C ALA A 390 19.54 17.99 -9.87
N GLU A 391 20.61 18.66 -9.45
CA GLU A 391 21.49 19.42 -10.34
C GLU A 391 22.17 18.53 -11.36
N ALA A 392 22.66 17.36 -10.94
CA ALA A 392 23.32 16.39 -11.80
C ALA A 392 22.37 15.87 -12.90
N LEU A 393 21.11 15.54 -12.56
CA LEU A 393 20.11 15.13 -13.55
C LEU A 393 19.77 16.26 -14.52
N LEU A 394 19.60 17.50 -14.04
CA LEU A 394 19.34 18.64 -14.91
C LEU A 394 20.53 18.93 -15.84
N ALA A 395 21.76 18.83 -15.32
CA ALA A 395 22.98 19.02 -16.09
C ALA A 395 23.12 17.94 -17.17
N ALA A 396 22.90 16.67 -16.82
CA ALA A 396 22.95 15.54 -17.76
C ALA A 396 21.91 15.67 -18.89
N TRP A 397 20.71 16.14 -18.57
CA TRP A 397 19.69 16.46 -19.57
C TRP A 397 20.14 17.61 -20.48
N ARG A 398 20.68 18.71 -19.93
CA ARG A 398 21.18 19.87 -20.71
C ARG A 398 22.36 19.54 -21.61
N SER A 399 23.25 18.64 -21.20
CA SER A 399 24.41 18.23 -22.01
C SER A 399 24.08 17.21 -23.09
N GLY A 400 22.83 16.73 -23.17
CA GLY A 400 22.46 15.64 -24.09
C GLY A 400 23.14 14.31 -23.77
N THR A 401 23.85 14.21 -22.63
CA THR A 401 24.41 12.95 -22.10
C THR A 401 23.38 12.12 -21.38
N ARG A 402 22.09 12.51 -21.46
CA ARG A 402 20.97 11.62 -21.26
C ARG A 402 21.28 10.35 -22.06
N GLU A 403 21.49 9.24 -21.37
CA GLU A 403 21.43 7.96 -22.06
C GLU A 403 20.01 7.89 -22.63
N PRO A 404 19.84 7.93 -23.97
CA PRO A 404 18.56 7.62 -24.53
C PRO A 404 18.27 6.22 -24.01
N GLU A 405 17.14 6.05 -23.33
CA GLU A 405 16.72 4.73 -22.88
C GLU A 405 16.94 3.78 -24.05
N LEU A 406 17.68 2.70 -23.80
CA LEU A 406 17.82 1.62 -24.76
C LEU A 406 16.42 1.35 -25.28
N SER A 407 16.22 1.59 -26.57
CA SER A 407 14.98 1.24 -27.23
C SER A 407 14.73 -0.22 -26.89
N ILE A 408 13.75 -0.47 -26.02
CA ILE A 408 13.29 -1.82 -25.69
C ILE A 408 12.88 -2.59 -26.96
N TRP A 409 12.64 -1.83 -28.03
CA TRP A 409 12.46 -2.30 -29.38
C TRP A 409 13.84 -2.50 -30.00
N THR A 410 14.32 -3.73 -29.88
CA THR A 410 15.56 -4.26 -30.45
C THR A 410 15.37 -4.74 -31.90
N GLU A 411 14.23 -4.44 -32.49
CA GLU A 411 13.79 -4.90 -33.81
C GLU A 411 13.19 -3.75 -34.64
N PRO A 412 13.19 -3.86 -35.98
CA PRO A 412 12.62 -2.83 -36.84
C PRO A 412 11.12 -2.62 -36.57
N PRO A 413 10.63 -1.36 -36.51
CA PRO A 413 9.21 -1.09 -36.32
C PRO A 413 8.38 -1.49 -37.54
N TRP A 414 7.08 -1.73 -37.34
CA TRP A 414 6.12 -2.02 -38.41
C TRP A 414 6.14 -0.94 -39.51
N ARG A 415 6.07 -1.38 -40.77
CA ARG A 415 6.11 -0.50 -41.97
C ARG A 415 4.89 -0.65 -42.87
N GLY A 416 3.94 -1.48 -42.49
CA GLY A 416 2.68 -1.62 -43.21
C GLY A 416 1.61 -0.65 -42.71
N PRO A 417 0.38 -0.74 -43.24
CA PRO A 417 -0.74 0.09 -42.79
C PRO A 417 -0.94 0.00 -41.28
N ALA A 418 -1.30 1.12 -40.63
CA ALA A 418 -1.52 1.18 -39.19
C ALA A 418 -2.61 0.22 -38.70
N SER A 419 -3.56 -0.15 -39.56
CA SER A 419 -4.58 -1.16 -39.26
C SER A 419 -4.01 -2.59 -39.09
N GLY A 420 -2.85 -2.88 -39.67
CA GLY A 420 -2.17 -4.18 -39.59
C GLY A 420 -1.19 -4.32 -38.41
N VAL A 421 -0.91 -3.26 -37.66
CA VAL A 421 0.13 -3.26 -36.60
C VAL A 421 -0.16 -4.29 -35.49
N PHE A 422 -1.43 -4.58 -35.23
CA PHE A 422 -1.82 -5.55 -34.18
C PHE A 422 -1.53 -7.00 -34.56
N ASP A 423 -1.52 -7.33 -35.85
CA ASP A 423 -1.11 -8.66 -36.31
C ASP A 423 0.39 -8.82 -36.07
N TRP A 424 1.18 -7.79 -36.36
CA TRP A 424 2.59 -7.73 -36.02
C TRP A 424 2.86 -7.77 -34.49
N LEU A 425 2.02 -7.15 -33.66
CA LEU A 425 2.17 -7.23 -32.20
C LEU A 425 1.96 -8.64 -31.64
N ARG A 426 1.15 -9.48 -32.32
CA ARG A 426 0.89 -10.89 -31.93
C ARG A 426 2.00 -11.85 -32.35
N GLU A 427 2.88 -11.44 -33.23
CA GLU A 427 4.02 -12.26 -33.61
C GLU A 427 5.09 -12.29 -32.49
N PRO A 428 5.85 -13.39 -32.35
CA PRO A 428 6.94 -13.48 -31.38
C PRO A 428 8.05 -12.44 -31.66
N ALA A 429 8.53 -11.79 -30.60
CA ALA A 429 9.74 -10.95 -30.65
C ALA A 429 11.01 -11.80 -30.54
N ALA A 430 12.11 -11.35 -31.14
CA ALA A 430 13.39 -12.06 -31.15
C ALA A 430 14.01 -12.27 -29.76
N ASP A 431 13.74 -11.38 -28.81
CA ASP A 431 14.21 -11.46 -27.42
C ASP A 431 13.21 -12.15 -26.47
N GLY A 432 12.12 -12.69 -27.00
CA GLY A 432 11.11 -13.44 -26.24
C GLY A 432 10.15 -12.57 -25.42
N VAL A 433 10.33 -11.25 -25.35
CA VAL A 433 9.39 -10.36 -24.66
C VAL A 433 8.29 -9.91 -25.63
N PRO A 434 7.00 -10.18 -25.37
CA PRO A 434 5.92 -9.82 -26.28
C PRO A 434 5.93 -8.34 -26.68
N ARG A 435 5.81 -8.05 -27.99
CA ARG A 435 5.81 -6.68 -28.53
C ARG A 435 4.73 -5.80 -27.90
N ALA A 436 3.55 -6.34 -27.64
CA ALA A 436 2.48 -5.63 -26.94
C ALA A 436 2.87 -5.23 -25.50
N ALA A 437 3.64 -6.05 -24.80
CA ALA A 437 4.15 -5.71 -23.47
C ALA A 437 5.26 -4.66 -23.56
N LYS A 438 6.11 -4.73 -24.59
CA LYS A 438 7.08 -3.68 -24.90
C LYS A 438 6.39 -2.35 -25.18
N ALA A 439 5.26 -2.32 -25.88
CA ALA A 439 4.52 -1.06 -26.11
C ALA A 439 4.19 -0.33 -24.79
N LEU A 440 3.84 -1.06 -23.73
CA LEU A 440 3.65 -0.48 -22.39
C LEU A 440 4.97 -0.06 -21.75
N LEU A 441 6.00 -0.91 -21.81
CA LEU A 441 7.32 -0.56 -21.29
C LEU A 441 7.90 0.69 -21.96
N ALA A 442 7.65 0.93 -23.26
CA ALA A 442 8.15 2.11 -23.99
C ALA A 442 7.57 3.41 -23.44
N ALA A 443 6.28 3.38 -23.08
CA ALA A 443 5.60 4.53 -22.53
C ALA A 443 5.86 4.74 -21.03
N ARG A 444 6.40 3.73 -20.31
CA ARG A 444 6.40 3.71 -18.84
C ARG A 444 7.72 3.25 -18.23
N ALA A 445 8.53 4.22 -17.82
CA ALA A 445 9.80 3.95 -17.15
C ALA A 445 9.62 3.20 -15.82
N ASP A 446 8.51 3.43 -15.11
CA ASP A 446 8.17 2.69 -13.87
C ASP A 446 8.02 1.20 -14.11
N LEU A 447 7.43 0.80 -15.23
CA LEU A 447 7.33 -0.60 -15.61
C LEU A 447 8.68 -1.17 -16.05
N ARG A 448 9.51 -0.39 -16.76
CA ARG A 448 10.87 -0.83 -17.15
C ARG A 448 11.71 -1.15 -15.92
N ALA A 449 11.75 -0.24 -14.94
CA ALA A 449 12.50 -0.45 -13.71
C ALA A 449 11.91 -1.58 -12.84
N LYS A 450 10.59 -1.75 -12.86
CA LYS A 450 9.91 -2.78 -12.07
C LYS A 450 10.15 -4.20 -12.60
N PHE A 451 10.22 -4.36 -13.92
CA PHE A 451 10.29 -5.67 -14.58
C PHE A 451 11.61 -5.92 -15.31
N GLU A 452 12.66 -5.18 -14.97
CA GLU A 452 14.00 -5.41 -15.49
C GLU A 452 14.45 -6.85 -15.18
N GLY A 453 14.68 -7.64 -16.23
CA GLY A 453 15.04 -9.05 -16.10
C GLY A 453 13.92 -9.99 -15.67
N ASP A 454 12.65 -9.53 -15.60
CA ASP A 454 11.49 -10.36 -15.24
C ASP A 454 10.35 -10.33 -16.28
N PRO A 455 10.51 -11.04 -17.42
CA PRO A 455 9.46 -11.13 -18.45
C PRO A 455 8.17 -11.80 -17.95
N LYS A 456 8.26 -12.76 -17.01
CA LYS A 456 7.09 -13.49 -16.49
C LYS A 456 6.25 -12.59 -15.58
N GLY A 457 6.88 -11.82 -14.71
CA GLY A 457 6.21 -10.82 -13.88
C GLY A 457 5.58 -9.71 -14.72
N LEU A 458 6.24 -9.27 -15.80
CA LEU A 458 5.66 -8.32 -16.74
C LEU A 458 4.37 -8.86 -17.39
N ILE A 459 4.39 -10.10 -17.88
CA ILE A 459 3.20 -10.74 -18.47
C ILE A 459 2.07 -10.84 -17.45
N ALA A 460 2.38 -11.26 -16.21
CA ALA A 460 1.39 -11.32 -15.13
C ALA A 460 0.80 -9.93 -14.81
N TRP A 461 1.63 -8.89 -14.79
CA TRP A 461 1.18 -7.50 -14.60
C TRP A 461 0.27 -7.01 -15.73
N CYS A 462 0.64 -7.29 -16.98
CA CYS A 462 -0.14 -6.93 -18.15
C CYS A 462 -1.52 -7.62 -18.13
N LEU A 463 -1.55 -8.93 -17.83
CA LEU A 463 -2.80 -9.71 -17.72
C LEU A 463 -3.66 -9.32 -16.51
N GLY A 464 -3.04 -8.85 -15.43
CA GLY A 464 -3.72 -8.48 -14.19
C GLY A 464 -4.11 -7.01 -14.16
N ALA A 465 -3.18 -6.17 -13.72
CA ALA A 465 -3.44 -4.77 -13.41
C ALA A 465 -3.76 -3.93 -14.66
N GLU A 466 -3.02 -4.11 -15.76
CA GLU A 466 -3.21 -3.28 -16.98
C GLU A 466 -4.48 -3.68 -17.73
N ALA A 467 -4.72 -4.98 -17.93
CA ALA A 467 -5.92 -5.45 -18.61
C ALA A 467 -7.19 -5.16 -17.79
N ALA A 468 -7.16 -5.26 -16.45
CA ALA A 468 -8.29 -4.84 -15.62
C ALA A 468 -8.60 -3.34 -15.75
N ALA A 469 -7.56 -2.50 -15.93
CA ALA A 469 -7.71 -1.07 -16.21
C ALA A 469 -8.05 -0.76 -17.70
N GLY A 470 -8.22 -1.79 -18.54
CA GLY A 470 -8.48 -1.68 -19.97
C GLY A 470 -7.30 -1.16 -20.79
N ARG A 471 -6.10 -1.08 -20.23
CA ARG A 471 -4.89 -0.56 -20.90
C ARG A 471 -4.08 -1.63 -21.62
N PHE A 472 -4.46 -2.90 -21.49
CA PHE A 472 -3.82 -4.01 -22.17
C PHE A 472 -4.86 -5.02 -22.66
N ALA A 473 -4.63 -5.61 -23.83
CA ALA A 473 -5.48 -6.63 -24.41
C ALA A 473 -4.73 -7.98 -24.40
N PRO A 474 -5.16 -8.97 -23.60
CA PRO A 474 -4.48 -10.26 -23.51
C PRO A 474 -4.33 -11.02 -24.85
N ASP A 475 -5.23 -10.79 -25.81
CA ASP A 475 -5.19 -11.39 -27.15
C ASP A 475 -4.09 -10.81 -28.07
N LEU A 476 -3.35 -9.80 -27.59
CA LEU A 476 -2.15 -9.31 -28.26
C LEU A 476 -0.88 -10.09 -27.87
N LEU A 477 -0.97 -11.06 -26.95
CA LEU A 477 0.13 -11.95 -26.65
C LEU A 477 0.32 -12.98 -27.79
N PRO A 478 1.58 -13.38 -28.09
CA PRO A 478 1.83 -14.43 -29.07
C PRO A 478 1.16 -15.76 -28.72
N ALA A 479 0.77 -16.52 -29.74
CA ALA A 479 0.12 -17.83 -29.57
C ALA A 479 0.94 -18.78 -28.68
N SER A 480 2.26 -18.79 -28.83
CA SER A 480 3.16 -19.59 -27.98
C SER A 480 3.07 -19.20 -26.50
N VAL A 481 2.95 -17.91 -26.19
CA VAL A 481 2.81 -17.43 -24.81
C VAL A 481 1.44 -17.81 -24.25
N LEU A 482 0.38 -17.71 -25.05
CA LEU A 482 -0.96 -18.13 -24.64
C LEU A 482 -1.01 -19.65 -24.39
N GLU A 483 -0.35 -20.45 -25.22
CA GLU A 483 -0.20 -21.89 -25.02
C GLU A 483 0.56 -22.19 -23.72
N ASP A 484 1.68 -21.54 -23.45
CA ASP A 484 2.43 -21.71 -22.20
C ASP A 484 1.57 -21.39 -20.97
N LEU A 485 0.79 -20.30 -21.02
CA LEU A 485 -0.11 -19.89 -19.93
C LEU A 485 -1.27 -20.88 -19.72
N ALA A 486 -1.71 -21.57 -20.77
CA ALA A 486 -2.74 -22.60 -20.66
C ALA A 486 -2.20 -23.86 -19.96
N HIS A 487 -0.91 -24.16 -20.11
CA HIS A 487 -0.26 -25.31 -19.46
C HIS A 487 0.19 -25.00 -18.03
N ASP A 488 0.70 -23.79 -17.77
CA ASP A 488 1.11 -23.32 -16.44
C ASP A 488 0.25 -22.14 -15.98
N PRO A 489 -0.73 -22.34 -15.07
CA PRO A 489 -1.59 -21.28 -14.57
C PRO A 489 -0.90 -20.37 -13.54
N ALA A 490 0.34 -20.60 -13.13
CA ALA A 490 1.02 -19.79 -12.12
C ALA A 490 1.07 -18.29 -12.46
N PRO A 491 1.37 -17.86 -13.70
CA PRO A 491 1.33 -16.44 -14.06
C PRO A 491 -0.08 -15.85 -14.03
N LEU A 492 -1.12 -16.65 -14.28
CA LEU A 492 -2.52 -16.22 -14.18
C LEU A 492 -2.93 -15.99 -12.72
N LEU A 493 -2.49 -16.85 -11.81
CA LEU A 493 -2.68 -16.65 -10.37
C LEU A 493 -1.90 -15.42 -9.85
N ALA A 494 -0.69 -15.20 -10.37
CA ALA A 494 0.08 -13.99 -10.10
C ALA A 494 -0.64 -12.73 -10.62
N ALA A 495 -1.18 -12.78 -11.84
CA ALA A 495 -1.99 -11.70 -12.42
C ALA A 495 -3.23 -11.39 -11.55
N ALA A 496 -3.91 -12.43 -11.06
CA ALA A 496 -5.05 -12.26 -10.15
C ALA A 496 -4.66 -11.63 -8.82
N ARG A 497 -3.49 -11.98 -8.26
CA ARG A 497 -2.94 -11.37 -7.04
C ARG A 497 -2.58 -9.89 -7.26
N LEU A 498 -2.01 -9.55 -8.40
CA LEU A 498 -1.66 -8.17 -8.74
C LEU A 498 -2.90 -7.29 -8.93
N ALA A 499 -3.99 -7.86 -9.46
CA ALA A 499 -5.25 -7.16 -9.62
C ALA A 499 -6.06 -7.01 -8.32
N ASP A 500 -5.87 -7.89 -7.33
CA ASP A 500 -6.49 -7.81 -6.00
C ASP A 500 -5.51 -8.29 -4.89
N PRO A 501 -4.59 -7.42 -4.43
CA PRO A 501 -3.53 -7.79 -3.47
C PRO A 501 -4.06 -8.24 -2.11
N GLY A 502 -5.28 -7.80 -1.74
CA GLY A 502 -5.93 -8.11 -0.47
C GLY A 502 -6.74 -9.41 -0.47
N ALA A 503 -6.80 -10.13 -1.59
CA ALA A 503 -7.57 -11.36 -1.69
C ALA A 503 -6.89 -12.53 -0.95
N ASN A 504 -7.68 -13.25 -0.14
CA ASN A 504 -7.28 -14.53 0.42
C ASN A 504 -7.12 -15.60 -0.68
N ASP A 505 -6.55 -16.76 -0.35
CA ASP A 505 -6.18 -17.74 -1.36
C ASP A 505 -7.34 -18.25 -2.22
N LEU A 506 -8.47 -18.56 -1.59
CA LEU A 506 -9.67 -19.00 -2.31
C LEU A 506 -10.22 -17.89 -3.21
N LYS A 507 -10.37 -16.66 -2.69
CA LYS A 507 -10.79 -15.50 -3.50
C LYS A 507 -9.87 -15.28 -4.69
N ARG A 508 -8.55 -15.41 -4.51
CA ARG A 508 -7.58 -15.28 -5.63
C ARG A 508 -7.79 -16.34 -6.70
N ARG A 509 -7.91 -17.61 -6.30
CA ARG A 509 -8.14 -18.73 -7.24
C ARG A 509 -9.44 -18.58 -8.02
N LEU A 510 -10.53 -18.22 -7.33
CA LEU A 510 -11.84 -18.03 -7.97
C LEU A 510 -11.84 -16.77 -8.86
N SER A 511 -11.28 -15.67 -8.37
CA SER A 511 -11.15 -14.42 -9.13
C SER A 511 -10.27 -14.59 -10.37
N ALA A 512 -9.23 -15.43 -10.34
CA ALA A 512 -8.40 -15.71 -11.51
C ALA A 512 -9.23 -16.27 -12.68
N GLY A 513 -10.13 -17.22 -12.43
CA GLY A 513 -10.97 -17.82 -13.48
C GLY A 513 -12.26 -17.06 -13.80
N PHE A 514 -12.88 -16.42 -12.81
CA PHE A 514 -14.23 -15.88 -12.95
C PHE A 514 -14.35 -14.37 -12.67
N GLY A 515 -13.27 -13.74 -12.20
CA GLY A 515 -13.24 -12.35 -11.77
C GLY A 515 -12.39 -11.49 -12.67
N VAL A 516 -11.08 -11.49 -12.37
CA VAL A 516 -10.04 -10.82 -13.14
C VAL A 516 -10.09 -11.28 -14.59
N ALA A 517 -10.15 -12.58 -14.88
CA ALA A 517 -10.29 -13.07 -16.25
C ALA A 517 -11.47 -12.44 -17.00
N ALA A 518 -12.63 -12.30 -16.35
CA ALA A 518 -13.81 -11.70 -16.96
C ALA A 518 -13.66 -10.19 -17.15
N ARG A 519 -13.15 -9.47 -16.15
CA ARG A 519 -12.95 -8.00 -16.22
C ARG A 519 -11.86 -7.59 -17.21
N ALA A 520 -10.80 -8.40 -17.27
CA ALA A 520 -9.61 -8.20 -18.10
C ALA A 520 -9.73 -8.83 -19.49
N GLY A 521 -10.81 -9.55 -19.79
CA GLY A 521 -11.06 -10.12 -21.12
C GLY A 521 -10.06 -11.20 -21.52
N TRP A 522 -9.70 -12.10 -20.60
CA TRP A 522 -8.78 -13.19 -20.90
C TRP A 522 -9.38 -14.17 -21.92
N PRO A 523 -8.60 -14.63 -22.93
CA PRO A 523 -9.04 -15.64 -23.88
C PRO A 523 -9.55 -16.91 -23.20
N GLU A 524 -10.53 -17.55 -23.83
CA GLU A 524 -11.08 -18.82 -23.34
C GLU A 524 -9.98 -19.87 -23.16
N ALA A 525 -9.05 -19.95 -24.12
CA ALA A 525 -7.92 -20.89 -24.12
C ALA A 525 -7.08 -20.90 -22.82
N ILE A 526 -6.88 -19.73 -22.18
CA ILE A 526 -6.09 -19.65 -20.94
C ILE A 526 -6.97 -19.70 -19.67
N THR A 527 -8.28 -19.45 -19.80
CA THR A 527 -9.20 -19.48 -18.65
C THR A 527 -9.84 -20.85 -18.44
N GLU A 528 -9.90 -21.68 -19.47
CA GLU A 528 -10.56 -22.99 -19.42
C GLU A 528 -9.93 -23.90 -18.36
N ALA A 529 -8.60 -23.98 -18.29
CA ALA A 529 -7.89 -24.76 -17.29
C ALA A 529 -8.21 -24.34 -15.84
N LEU A 530 -8.44 -23.04 -15.61
CA LEU A 530 -8.82 -22.50 -14.29
C LEU A 530 -10.30 -22.76 -13.96
N ARG A 531 -11.17 -22.75 -14.98
CA ARG A 531 -12.63 -22.77 -14.80
C ARG A 531 -13.21 -24.16 -14.84
N ALA A 532 -12.74 -25.04 -15.72
CA ALA A 532 -13.33 -26.35 -15.98
C ALA A 532 -13.54 -27.17 -14.69
N PRO A 533 -12.57 -27.29 -13.76
CA PRO A 533 -12.77 -28.04 -12.51
C PRO A 533 -13.84 -27.44 -11.60
N LEU A 534 -14.10 -26.13 -11.69
CA LEU A 534 -15.07 -25.42 -10.85
C LEU A 534 -16.47 -25.37 -11.47
N LEU A 535 -16.58 -25.65 -12.76
CA LEU A 535 -17.84 -25.66 -13.52
C LEU A 535 -18.55 -27.02 -13.52
N GLU A 536 -17.90 -28.08 -13.03
CA GLU A 536 -18.53 -29.38 -12.87
C GLU A 536 -19.76 -29.31 -11.96
N ALA A 537 -20.72 -30.21 -12.20
CA ALA A 537 -21.89 -30.35 -11.35
C ALA A 537 -21.49 -30.63 -9.88
N ALA A 538 -22.12 -29.92 -8.96
CA ALA A 538 -21.89 -30.09 -7.54
C ALA A 538 -22.31 -31.50 -7.07
N PRO A 539 -21.41 -32.29 -6.44
CA PRO A 539 -21.77 -33.59 -5.91
C PRO A 539 -22.95 -33.50 -4.93
N ALA A 540 -23.92 -34.41 -5.09
CA ALA A 540 -25.12 -34.52 -4.24
C ALA A 540 -26.00 -33.25 -4.16
N GLN A 541 -25.88 -32.31 -5.12
CA GLN A 541 -26.75 -31.13 -5.21
C GLN A 541 -27.44 -31.08 -6.59
N PRO A 542 -28.72 -30.67 -6.67
CA PRO A 542 -29.41 -30.49 -7.94
C PRO A 542 -28.94 -29.21 -8.67
N ALA A 543 -29.17 -29.15 -9.98
CA ALA A 543 -28.99 -27.92 -10.75
C ALA A 543 -29.73 -26.73 -10.08
N PRO A 544 -29.15 -25.51 -10.07
CA PRO A 544 -27.98 -25.06 -10.84
C PRO A 544 -26.65 -25.13 -10.06
N PHE A 545 -26.52 -26.00 -9.05
CA PHE A 545 -25.32 -26.06 -8.23
C PHE A 545 -24.12 -26.65 -8.99
N ILE A 546 -23.01 -25.91 -8.97
CA ILE A 546 -21.70 -26.30 -9.51
C ILE A 546 -20.66 -26.33 -8.39
N ARG A 547 -19.51 -26.98 -8.62
CA ARG A 547 -18.43 -27.09 -7.63
C ARG A 547 -17.99 -25.73 -7.08
N LEU A 548 -17.93 -24.69 -7.91
CA LEU A 548 -17.68 -23.30 -7.49
C LEU A 548 -18.52 -22.88 -6.27
N PHE A 549 -19.82 -23.20 -6.28
CA PHE A 549 -20.73 -22.82 -5.20
C PHE A 549 -20.46 -23.62 -3.93
N LEU A 550 -20.07 -24.89 -4.07
CA LEU A 550 -19.68 -25.73 -2.96
C LEU A 550 -18.33 -25.33 -2.36
N GLU A 551 -17.36 -24.91 -3.16
CA GLU A 551 -16.07 -24.38 -2.66
C GLU A 551 -16.31 -23.14 -1.79
N ILE A 552 -17.15 -22.20 -2.25
CA ILE A 552 -17.55 -21.02 -1.45
C ILE A 552 -18.23 -21.47 -0.16
N TRP A 553 -19.20 -22.38 -0.25
CA TRP A 553 -19.93 -22.89 0.91
C TRP A 553 -19.03 -23.63 1.91
N ALA A 554 -18.13 -24.48 1.43
CA ALA A 554 -17.23 -25.28 2.24
C ALA A 554 -16.16 -24.45 2.93
N SER A 555 -15.77 -23.32 2.32
CA SER A 555 -14.74 -22.42 2.87
C SER A 555 -15.10 -21.80 4.22
N ARG A 556 -16.38 -21.79 4.59
CA ARG A 556 -16.90 -21.02 5.72
C ARG A 556 -17.91 -21.81 6.54
N VAL A 557 -17.57 -22.12 7.78
CA VAL A 557 -18.43 -22.86 8.71
C VAL A 557 -19.76 -22.13 8.96
N ASP A 558 -19.77 -20.80 8.95
CA ASP A 558 -20.99 -20.01 9.12
C ASP A 558 -21.92 -20.12 7.90
N LEU A 559 -21.40 -20.18 6.67
CA LEU A 559 -22.20 -20.48 5.49
C LEU A 559 -22.82 -21.87 5.56
N GLN A 560 -22.07 -22.86 6.06
CA GLN A 560 -22.59 -24.22 6.26
C GLN A 560 -23.72 -24.27 7.30
N ARG A 561 -23.63 -23.45 8.35
CA ARG A 561 -24.68 -23.32 9.39
C ARG A 561 -25.91 -22.57 8.88
N LEU A 562 -25.71 -21.44 8.18
CA LEU A 562 -26.79 -20.61 7.66
C LEU A 562 -27.52 -21.28 6.49
N PHE A 563 -26.79 -22.08 5.71
CA PHE A 563 -27.30 -22.75 4.53
C PHE A 563 -26.89 -24.22 4.51
N PRO A 564 -27.54 -25.12 5.27
CA PRO A 564 -27.16 -26.54 5.32
C PRO A 564 -27.29 -27.31 3.99
N LEU A 565 -27.89 -26.71 2.96
CA LEU A 565 -28.14 -27.25 1.61
C LEU A 565 -28.92 -28.58 1.56
N ARG A 566 -29.63 -28.96 2.63
CA ARG A 566 -30.38 -30.24 2.71
C ARG A 566 -31.72 -30.12 2.01
N THR A 567 -32.40 -28.99 2.20
CA THR A 567 -33.73 -28.74 1.65
C THR A 567 -33.70 -27.75 0.48
N GLY A 568 -34.76 -27.76 -0.34
CA GLY A 568 -34.89 -26.81 -1.46
C GLY A 568 -34.92 -25.34 -1.00
N GLY A 569 -35.54 -25.06 0.15
CA GLY A 569 -35.58 -23.72 0.73
C GLY A 569 -34.21 -23.22 1.18
N GLU A 570 -33.38 -24.07 1.78
CA GLU A 570 -32.00 -23.72 2.17
C GLU A 570 -31.12 -23.44 0.96
N ARG A 571 -31.22 -24.29 -0.08
CA ARG A 571 -30.52 -24.07 -1.35
C ARG A 571 -30.91 -22.76 -1.99
N PHE A 572 -32.20 -22.43 -2.03
CA PHE A 572 -32.67 -21.17 -2.59
C PHE A 572 -32.16 -19.95 -1.80
N LYS A 573 -32.15 -20.02 -0.46
CA LYS A 573 -31.57 -18.96 0.39
C LYS A 573 -30.08 -18.76 0.10
N PHE A 574 -29.33 -19.83 -0.13
CA PHE A 574 -27.92 -19.75 -0.51
C PHE A 574 -27.72 -19.11 -1.89
N LEU A 575 -28.48 -19.52 -2.91
CA LEU A 575 -28.44 -18.90 -4.24
C LEU A 575 -28.75 -17.40 -4.16
N ARG A 576 -29.76 -17.02 -3.35
CA ARG A 576 -30.09 -15.62 -3.08
C ARG A 576 -28.93 -14.87 -2.41
N TRP A 577 -28.23 -15.48 -1.46
CA TRP A 577 -27.06 -14.89 -0.83
C TRP A 577 -25.88 -14.74 -1.80
N LEU A 578 -25.60 -15.78 -2.61
CA LEU A 578 -24.56 -15.76 -3.65
C LEU A 578 -24.77 -14.58 -4.61
N VAL A 579 -25.98 -14.45 -5.16
CA VAL A 579 -26.30 -13.34 -6.08
C VAL A 579 -26.35 -12.00 -5.34
N GLY A 580 -26.72 -11.99 -4.06
CA GLY A 580 -26.84 -10.76 -3.27
C GLY A 580 -25.52 -10.13 -2.84
N GLY A 581 -24.39 -10.83 -3.00
CA GLY A 581 -23.07 -10.31 -2.66
C GLY A 581 -22.02 -11.40 -2.48
N GLY A 582 -22.42 -12.65 -2.24
CA GLY A 582 -21.49 -13.76 -2.03
C GLY A 582 -20.56 -14.03 -3.22
N LEU A 583 -21.03 -13.95 -4.46
CA LEU A 583 -20.15 -14.08 -5.63
C LEU A 583 -19.12 -12.95 -5.70
N ALA A 584 -19.56 -11.70 -5.48
CA ALA A 584 -18.67 -10.55 -5.47
C ALA A 584 -17.64 -10.59 -4.34
N GLU A 585 -18.02 -11.10 -3.16
CA GLU A 585 -17.11 -11.31 -2.01
C GLU A 585 -15.93 -12.22 -2.39
N TYR A 586 -16.19 -13.25 -3.20
CA TYR A 586 -15.18 -14.18 -3.69
C TYR A 586 -14.60 -13.79 -5.07
N GLY A 587 -14.87 -12.57 -5.52
CA GLY A 587 -14.33 -12.04 -6.77
C GLY A 587 -14.88 -12.72 -8.03
N VAL A 588 -16.05 -13.35 -7.97
CA VAL A 588 -16.69 -14.00 -9.11
C VAL A 588 -17.68 -13.04 -9.76
N GLU A 589 -17.45 -12.72 -11.05
CA GLU A 589 -18.43 -11.97 -11.84
C GLU A 589 -19.62 -12.88 -12.19
N PHE A 590 -20.84 -12.38 -11.98
CA PHE A 590 -22.04 -13.17 -12.27
C PHE A 590 -22.13 -13.58 -13.74
N ASP A 591 -21.72 -12.69 -14.65
CA ASP A 591 -21.73 -12.94 -16.09
C ASP A 591 -20.63 -13.91 -16.56
N ALA A 592 -19.65 -14.21 -15.72
CA ALA A 592 -18.67 -15.27 -15.96
C ALA A 592 -19.22 -16.69 -15.67
N LEU A 593 -20.44 -16.81 -15.14
CA LEU A 593 -21.08 -18.11 -14.94
C LEU A 593 -21.66 -18.66 -16.26
N PRO A 594 -21.63 -20.00 -16.46
CA PRO A 594 -22.18 -20.61 -17.66
C PRO A 594 -23.66 -20.28 -17.85
N ALA A 595 -24.11 -20.18 -19.11
CA ALA A 595 -25.50 -19.86 -19.43
C ALA A 595 -26.50 -20.80 -18.73
N HIS A 596 -26.21 -22.10 -18.63
CA HIS A 596 -27.08 -23.07 -17.97
C HIS A 596 -27.21 -22.86 -16.44
N VAL A 597 -26.22 -22.24 -15.79
CA VAL A 597 -26.29 -21.84 -14.37
C VAL A 597 -27.00 -20.51 -14.24
N ARG A 598 -26.54 -19.54 -15.04
CA ARG A 598 -26.95 -18.13 -14.96
C ARG A 598 -28.42 -17.96 -15.34
N LEU A 599 -28.90 -18.67 -16.36
CA LEU A 599 -30.28 -18.62 -16.86
C LEU A 599 -31.21 -19.62 -16.17
N HIS A 600 -30.73 -20.41 -15.21
CA HIS A 600 -31.57 -21.38 -14.51
C HIS A 600 -32.72 -20.68 -13.76
N PRO A 601 -33.97 -21.22 -13.76
CA PRO A 601 -35.13 -20.57 -13.15
C PRO A 601 -34.91 -20.17 -11.67
N GLN A 602 -34.28 -21.04 -10.88
CA GLN A 602 -33.98 -20.73 -9.47
C GLN A 602 -32.93 -19.61 -9.31
N MET A 603 -31.96 -19.52 -10.22
CA MET A 603 -30.93 -18.47 -10.19
C MET A 603 -31.52 -17.13 -10.60
N GLN A 604 -32.38 -17.11 -11.63
CA GLN A 604 -33.10 -15.91 -12.06
C GLN A 604 -34.06 -15.42 -10.98
N LEU A 605 -34.81 -16.33 -10.35
CA LEU A 605 -35.68 -16.00 -9.23
C LEU A 605 -34.88 -15.44 -8.04
N ALA A 606 -33.74 -16.04 -7.69
CA ALA A 606 -32.84 -15.51 -6.67
C ALA A 606 -32.41 -14.06 -6.99
N ARG A 607 -31.98 -13.80 -8.24
CA ARG A 607 -31.56 -12.47 -8.71
C ARG A 607 -32.66 -11.41 -8.62
N LEU A 608 -33.89 -11.74 -9.02
CA LEU A 608 -35.04 -10.84 -8.93
C LEU A 608 -35.39 -10.43 -7.50
N THR A 609 -35.05 -11.27 -6.53
CA THR A 609 -35.40 -11.03 -5.13
C THR A 609 -34.38 -10.15 -4.40
N VAL A 610 -33.17 -9.92 -4.94
CA VAL A 610 -32.13 -9.11 -4.28
C VAL A 610 -32.06 -7.71 -4.89
N ARG A 611 -32.01 -6.67 -4.06
CA ARG A 611 -31.70 -5.29 -4.50
C ARG A 611 -30.22 -5.19 -4.85
N GLN A 612 -29.86 -5.33 -6.12
CA GLN A 612 -28.50 -5.03 -6.59
C GLN A 612 -28.37 -3.55 -7.01
N ARG A 613 -27.26 -2.91 -6.65
CA ARG A 613 -26.69 -1.82 -7.45
C ARG A 613 -26.08 -2.48 -8.68
N GLN A 614 -26.71 -2.32 -9.84
CA GLN A 614 -26.08 -2.72 -11.11
C GLN A 614 -24.88 -1.78 -11.37
N PRO A 615 -23.66 -2.30 -11.58
CA PRO A 615 -22.70 -1.59 -12.40
C PRO A 615 -23.30 -1.51 -13.81
N ALA A 616 -23.20 -0.34 -14.45
CA ALA A 616 -23.61 -0.21 -15.84
C ALA A 616 -22.90 -1.28 -16.67
N ALA A 617 -23.66 -2.05 -17.46
CA ALA A 617 -23.08 -2.96 -18.44
C ALA A 617 -22.08 -2.17 -19.29
N ARG A 618 -20.86 -2.70 -19.48
CA ARG A 618 -19.95 -2.18 -20.52
C ARG A 618 -20.74 -2.21 -21.83
N ALA A 619 -21.15 -1.04 -22.30
CA ALA A 619 -21.88 -0.91 -23.55
C ALA A 619 -21.00 -1.50 -24.65
N THR A 620 -21.56 -2.44 -25.40
CA THR A 620 -20.91 -2.99 -26.59
C THR A 620 -20.68 -1.82 -27.54
N PRO A 621 -19.45 -1.64 -28.05
CA PRO A 621 -19.18 -0.56 -28.97
C PRO A 621 -19.85 -0.95 -30.29
N GLU A 622 -21.02 -0.37 -30.59
CA GLU A 622 -21.70 -0.50 -31.89
C GLU A 622 -21.61 0.80 -32.72
N ARG A 623 -20.97 1.84 -32.17
CA ARG A 623 -20.89 3.16 -32.80
C ARG A 623 -19.64 3.27 -33.68
N ARG A 624 -19.84 3.47 -34.99
CA ARG A 624 -18.81 3.95 -35.90
C ARG A 624 -18.70 5.48 -35.81
N VAL A 625 -17.48 5.99 -35.79
CA VAL A 625 -17.19 7.43 -35.77
C VAL A 625 -16.26 7.80 -36.91
N ALA A 626 -16.44 9.00 -37.47
CA ALA A 626 -15.56 9.50 -38.53
C ALA A 626 -14.14 9.77 -38.02
N GLU A 627 -14.02 10.26 -36.77
CA GLU A 627 -12.73 10.65 -36.20
C GLU A 627 -12.70 10.43 -34.68
N LEU A 628 -11.54 10.00 -34.17
CA LEU A 628 -11.22 9.89 -32.75
C LEU A 628 -9.88 10.58 -32.48
N TRP A 629 -9.85 11.45 -31.46
CA TRP A 629 -8.62 12.12 -31.02
C TRP A 629 -8.07 11.44 -29.78
N VAL A 630 -6.77 11.15 -29.78
CA VAL A 630 -6.03 10.65 -28.62
C VAL A 630 -5.21 11.80 -28.08
N VAL A 631 -5.55 12.28 -26.89
CA VAL A 631 -5.01 13.52 -26.33
C VAL A 631 -4.40 13.25 -24.97
N GLU A 632 -3.21 13.82 -24.77
CA GLU A 632 -2.50 13.83 -23.50
C GLU A 632 -2.87 15.10 -22.70
N GLY A 633 -3.24 14.93 -21.43
CA GLY A 633 -3.59 16.03 -20.53
C GLY A 633 -5.10 16.30 -20.42
N ALA A 634 -5.60 16.33 -19.18
CA ALA A 634 -7.03 16.43 -18.88
C ALA A 634 -7.68 17.73 -19.38
N GLU A 635 -6.96 18.85 -19.34
CA GLU A 635 -7.50 20.15 -19.78
C GLU A 635 -7.60 20.24 -21.30
N LEU A 636 -6.57 19.79 -22.02
CA LEU A 636 -6.60 19.69 -23.49
C LEU A 636 -7.66 18.72 -23.97
N ALA A 637 -7.84 17.59 -23.28
CA ALA A 637 -8.88 16.64 -23.60
C ALA A 637 -10.29 17.21 -23.40
N LYS A 638 -10.52 18.01 -22.35
CA LYS A 638 -11.81 18.70 -22.13
C LYS A 638 -12.08 19.73 -23.22
N GLU A 639 -11.06 20.51 -23.60
CA GLU A 639 -11.18 21.52 -24.65
C GLU A 639 -11.51 20.86 -25.99
N ALA A 640 -10.74 19.84 -26.38
CA ALA A 640 -10.99 19.09 -27.61
C ALA A 640 -12.35 18.38 -27.58
N ALA A 641 -12.78 17.86 -26.42
CA ALA A 641 -14.05 17.15 -26.28
C ALA A 641 -15.28 18.05 -26.44
N ALA A 642 -15.13 19.39 -26.51
CA ALA A 642 -16.24 20.31 -26.69
C ALA A 642 -17.04 20.05 -27.98
N ASP A 643 -16.40 19.54 -29.03
CA ASP A 643 -17.03 19.32 -30.35
C ASP A 643 -16.74 17.95 -30.98
N ARG A 644 -15.87 17.12 -30.39
CA ARG A 644 -15.50 15.80 -30.95
C ARG A 644 -15.33 14.72 -29.88
N LEU A 645 -15.13 13.48 -30.32
CA LEU A 645 -14.82 12.37 -29.44
C LEU A 645 -13.31 12.33 -29.17
N VAL A 646 -12.94 12.30 -27.89
CA VAL A 646 -11.57 12.28 -27.40
C VAL A 646 -11.37 11.08 -26.49
N TYR A 647 -10.22 10.42 -26.61
CA TYR A 647 -9.67 9.51 -25.62
C TYR A 647 -8.55 10.23 -24.87
N GLU A 648 -8.76 10.45 -23.57
CA GLU A 648 -7.79 11.08 -22.68
C GLU A 648 -6.89 9.99 -22.07
N THR A 649 -5.59 10.09 -22.34
CA THR A 649 -4.65 8.98 -22.11
C THR A 649 -4.28 8.79 -20.64
N GLY A 650 -4.20 9.87 -19.85
CA GLY A 650 -3.81 9.83 -18.44
C GLY A 650 -4.87 9.25 -17.51
N GLY A 651 -6.14 9.60 -17.72
CA GLY A 651 -7.31 9.07 -17.02
C GLY A 651 -7.95 7.86 -17.70
N GLY A 652 -7.57 7.54 -18.94
CA GLY A 652 -8.04 6.36 -19.68
C GLY A 652 -9.55 6.39 -19.96
N CYS A 653 -10.10 7.56 -20.25
CA CYS A 653 -11.53 7.78 -20.41
C CYS A 653 -11.86 8.39 -21.77
N PHE A 654 -13.09 8.15 -22.26
CA PHE A 654 -13.59 8.81 -23.45
C PHE A 654 -14.45 10.01 -23.06
N LEU A 655 -14.24 11.13 -23.73
CA LEU A 655 -14.97 12.38 -23.55
C LEU A 655 -15.57 12.81 -24.89
N GLY A 656 -16.77 13.39 -24.86
CA GLY A 656 -17.38 14.03 -26.02
C GLY A 656 -18.16 15.29 -25.63
N PRO A 657 -18.90 15.91 -26.57
CA PRO A 657 -19.54 17.21 -26.37
C PRO A 657 -20.54 17.26 -25.21
N GLY A 658 -21.04 16.11 -24.77
CA GLY A 658 -21.95 15.96 -23.63
C GLY A 658 -21.29 15.47 -22.34
N GLY A 659 -19.97 15.42 -22.25
CA GLY A 659 -19.22 14.86 -21.11
C GLY A 659 -18.73 13.43 -21.36
N PRO A 660 -18.71 12.55 -20.33
CA PRO A 660 -18.23 11.17 -20.47
C PRO A 660 -18.92 10.41 -21.60
N ALA A 661 -18.12 9.76 -22.44
CA ALA A 661 -18.56 8.99 -23.60
C ALA A 661 -18.15 7.52 -23.50
N GLY A 662 -18.77 6.67 -24.33
CA GLY A 662 -18.36 5.27 -24.51
C GLY A 662 -17.31 5.12 -25.62
N ALA A 663 -16.58 4.00 -25.60
CA ALA A 663 -15.64 3.65 -26.66
C ALA A 663 -16.37 3.43 -28.00
N PRO A 664 -15.85 3.94 -29.13
CA PRO A 664 -16.38 3.60 -30.46
C PRO A 664 -15.89 2.22 -30.90
N ALA A 665 -16.66 1.54 -31.75
CA ALA A 665 -16.28 0.22 -32.30
C ALA A 665 -15.24 0.38 -33.40
N GLN A 666 -15.50 1.37 -34.26
CA GLN A 666 -14.73 1.66 -35.46
C GLN A 666 -14.55 3.17 -35.57
N ALA A 667 -13.32 3.61 -35.78
CA ALA A 667 -12.98 4.96 -36.19
C ALA A 667 -12.47 4.95 -37.64
N ASP A 668 -13.00 5.82 -38.51
CA ASP A 668 -12.46 5.94 -39.87
C ASP A 668 -11.05 6.53 -39.85
N LEU A 669 -10.79 7.46 -38.92
CA LEU A 669 -9.50 8.08 -38.66
C LEU A 669 -9.22 8.19 -37.16
N VAL A 670 -8.04 7.76 -36.73
CA VAL A 670 -7.50 8.05 -35.38
C VAL A 670 -6.40 9.10 -35.51
N ARG A 671 -6.46 10.14 -34.70
CA ARG A 671 -5.39 11.14 -34.55
C ARG A 671 -4.69 10.93 -33.23
N PHE A 672 -3.40 10.64 -33.28
CA PHE A 672 -2.55 10.63 -32.10
C PHE A 672 -1.95 12.02 -31.91
N LEU A 673 -2.44 12.74 -30.91
CA LEU A 673 -1.86 14.01 -30.44
C LEU A 673 -0.96 13.80 -29.22
N SER A 674 -0.87 12.58 -28.70
CA SER A 674 0.12 12.17 -27.71
C SER A 674 1.52 12.12 -28.32
N HIS A 675 2.55 12.24 -27.48
CA HIS A 675 3.94 12.14 -27.92
C HIS A 675 4.18 10.82 -28.70
N PRO A 676 5.00 10.81 -29.77
CA PRO A 676 5.29 9.61 -30.58
C PRO A 676 5.64 8.35 -29.79
N ASP A 677 6.35 8.51 -28.67
CA ASP A 677 6.76 7.40 -27.79
C ASP A 677 5.60 6.76 -27.02
N PHE A 678 4.48 7.46 -26.86
CA PHE A 678 3.28 6.98 -26.16
C PHE A 678 2.27 6.31 -27.09
N VAL A 679 2.34 6.61 -28.39
CA VAL A 679 1.45 6.05 -29.42
C VAL A 679 1.31 4.53 -29.32
N PRO A 680 2.38 3.73 -29.12
CA PRO A 680 2.24 2.27 -29.01
C PRO A 680 1.33 1.86 -27.83
N ALA A 681 1.52 2.47 -26.65
CA ALA A 681 0.71 2.19 -25.47
C ALA A 681 -0.73 2.67 -25.63
N ASP A 682 -0.92 3.85 -26.21
CA ASP A 682 -2.26 4.40 -26.49
C ASP A 682 -3.03 3.54 -27.49
N ALA A 683 -2.37 3.08 -28.55
CA ALA A 683 -2.94 2.18 -29.53
C ALA A 683 -3.36 0.84 -28.91
N VAL A 684 -2.53 0.26 -28.04
CA VAL A 684 -2.87 -0.95 -27.27
C VAL A 684 -4.07 -0.68 -26.34
N ALA A 685 -4.12 0.46 -25.67
CA ALA A 685 -5.22 0.82 -24.78
C ALA A 685 -6.55 1.04 -25.52
N LEU A 686 -6.51 1.65 -26.72
CA LEU A 686 -7.67 1.77 -27.61
C LEU A 686 -8.13 0.38 -28.09
N TYR A 687 -7.20 -0.47 -28.53
CA TYR A 687 -7.51 -1.82 -28.98
C TYR A 687 -8.15 -2.66 -27.86
N ALA A 688 -7.60 -2.58 -26.64
CA ALA A 688 -8.12 -3.23 -25.43
C ALA A 688 -9.52 -2.76 -25.04
N ARG A 689 -9.89 -1.54 -25.41
CA ARG A 689 -11.23 -0.96 -25.25
C ARG A 689 -12.17 -1.30 -26.42
N GLY A 690 -11.72 -2.10 -27.38
CA GLY A 690 -12.52 -2.56 -28.52
C GLY A 690 -12.53 -1.60 -29.70
N VAL A 691 -11.70 -0.55 -29.69
CA VAL A 691 -11.61 0.39 -30.81
C VAL A 691 -10.80 -0.24 -31.95
N ARG A 692 -11.32 -0.16 -33.17
CA ARG A 692 -10.62 -0.50 -34.42
C ARG A 692 -10.59 0.72 -35.33
N TRP A 693 -9.63 0.79 -36.25
CA TRP A 693 -9.53 1.91 -37.18
C TRP A 693 -9.07 1.53 -38.58
N SER A 694 -9.49 2.34 -39.55
CA SER A 694 -9.11 2.18 -40.95
C SER A 694 -7.81 2.90 -41.30
N ARG A 695 -7.57 4.05 -40.67
CA ARG A 695 -6.40 4.92 -40.87
C ARG A 695 -6.00 5.58 -39.56
N ALA A 696 -4.71 5.80 -39.35
CA ALA A 696 -4.18 6.54 -38.21
C ALA A 696 -3.16 7.58 -38.65
N VAL A 697 -3.16 8.73 -37.98
CA VAL A 697 -2.18 9.80 -38.24
C VAL A 697 -1.60 10.33 -36.92
N GLY A 698 -0.30 10.57 -36.91
CA GLY A 698 0.39 11.29 -35.84
C GLY A 698 0.30 12.78 -36.08
N VAL A 699 -0.13 13.55 -35.09
CA VAL A 699 -0.27 15.00 -35.19
C VAL A 699 0.72 15.64 -34.23
N TRP A 700 1.86 16.06 -34.77
CA TRP A 700 3.00 16.56 -33.99
C TRP A 700 3.55 17.83 -34.60
N ASP A 701 4.13 18.71 -33.77
CA ASP A 701 4.76 19.92 -34.28
C ASP A 701 5.93 19.60 -35.23
N ALA A 702 6.37 20.61 -35.98
CA ALA A 702 7.38 20.44 -37.02
C ALA A 702 8.73 19.99 -36.45
N GLU A 703 9.07 20.36 -35.22
CA GLU A 703 10.31 20.00 -34.55
C GLU A 703 10.30 18.51 -34.18
N THR A 704 9.25 18.07 -33.50
CA THR A 704 9.00 16.67 -33.16
C THR A 704 8.97 15.82 -34.42
N ALA A 705 8.22 16.23 -35.45
CA ALA A 705 8.12 15.50 -36.70
C ALA A 705 9.45 15.41 -37.45
N GLN A 706 10.31 16.44 -37.38
CA GLN A 706 11.66 16.40 -37.95
C GLN A 706 12.59 15.46 -37.19
N ALA A 707 12.47 15.41 -35.86
CA ALA A 707 13.26 14.54 -35.00
C ALA A 707 12.92 13.03 -35.16
N LEU A 708 11.76 12.68 -35.74
CA LEU A 708 11.42 11.28 -36.00
C LEU A 708 12.35 10.67 -37.05
N GLY A 709 13.16 9.72 -36.57
CA GLY A 709 14.01 8.85 -37.38
C GLY A 709 13.23 7.65 -37.92
N ALA A 710 13.89 6.88 -38.80
CA ALA A 710 13.30 5.64 -39.31
C ALA A 710 12.95 4.67 -38.17
N ASP A 711 13.74 4.63 -37.10
CA ASP A 711 13.59 3.65 -36.02
C ASP A 711 12.56 4.07 -34.94
N THR A 712 11.89 5.21 -35.11
CA THR A 712 10.85 5.63 -34.16
C THR A 712 9.65 4.68 -34.22
N VAL A 713 9.40 3.99 -33.12
CA VAL A 713 8.37 2.94 -33.03
C VAL A 713 6.96 3.49 -33.22
N GLY A 714 6.69 4.70 -32.72
CA GLY A 714 5.40 5.37 -32.91
C GLY A 714 5.02 5.55 -34.39
N LEU A 715 6.00 5.62 -35.30
CA LEU A 715 5.74 5.66 -36.73
C LEU A 715 5.11 4.36 -37.26
N GLY A 716 5.31 3.23 -36.60
CA GLY A 716 4.68 1.96 -36.98
C GLY A 716 3.17 1.91 -36.67
N PHE A 717 2.66 2.86 -35.90
CA PHE A 717 1.25 2.91 -35.49
C PHE A 717 0.44 3.96 -36.24
N VAL A 718 1.07 4.71 -37.15
CA VAL A 718 0.45 5.77 -37.95
C VAL A 718 0.83 5.62 -39.42
N ASP A 719 -0.11 5.91 -40.31
CA ASP A 719 0.11 5.89 -41.76
C ASP A 719 0.87 7.16 -42.21
N GLU A 720 0.58 8.29 -41.53
CA GLU A 720 1.10 9.62 -41.88
C GLU A 720 1.38 10.46 -40.63
N VAL A 721 2.31 11.41 -40.78
CA VAL A 721 2.61 12.46 -39.80
C VAL A 721 2.15 13.79 -40.34
N TRP A 722 1.31 14.46 -39.56
CA TRP A 722 0.75 15.76 -39.86
C TRP A 722 1.23 16.77 -38.81
N ALA A 723 1.32 18.04 -39.21
CA ALA A 723 1.55 19.14 -38.26
C ALA A 723 0.33 20.04 -38.12
N PRO A 724 0.12 20.64 -36.92
CA PRO A 724 -0.81 21.74 -36.74
C PRO A 724 -0.51 22.89 -37.72
N ALA A 725 -1.54 23.41 -38.37
CA ALA A 725 -1.46 24.55 -39.28
C ALA A 725 -2.33 25.70 -38.76
N ALA A 726 -1.91 26.94 -39.04
CA ALA A 726 -2.71 28.11 -38.73
C ALA A 726 -3.76 28.35 -39.84
N PRO A 727 -5.02 28.72 -39.50
CA PRO A 727 -5.59 28.88 -38.14
C PRO A 727 -5.89 27.54 -37.42
N ALA A 728 -6.02 27.62 -36.09
CA ALA A 728 -6.18 26.48 -35.19
C ALA A 728 -7.25 25.46 -35.66
N GLY A 729 -6.90 24.17 -35.62
CA GLY A 729 -7.76 23.06 -36.04
C GLY A 729 -7.53 22.54 -37.45
N LEU A 730 -6.67 23.19 -38.25
CA LEU A 730 -6.20 22.67 -39.54
C LEU A 730 -4.90 21.88 -39.36
N PHE A 731 -4.73 20.82 -40.14
CA PHE A 731 -3.51 20.00 -40.14
C PHE A 731 -2.98 19.83 -41.55
N ARG A 732 -1.66 19.80 -41.70
CA ARG A 732 -1.00 19.58 -43.00
C ARG A 732 -0.12 18.34 -42.95
N PRO A 733 -0.11 17.50 -43.99
CA PRO A 733 0.77 16.35 -44.06
C PRO A 733 2.23 16.79 -44.14
N LEU A 734 3.10 16.15 -43.37
CA LEU A 734 4.55 16.40 -43.32
C LEU A 734 5.37 15.21 -43.82
N LYS A 735 5.02 13.98 -43.39
CA LYS A 735 5.70 12.74 -43.78
C LYS A 735 4.66 11.64 -43.98
N THR A 736 4.81 10.83 -45.02
CA THR A 736 4.16 9.52 -45.12
C THR A 736 5.11 8.47 -44.53
N GLN A 737 4.59 7.36 -43.99
CA GLN A 737 5.43 6.16 -43.83
C GLN A 737 6.11 5.88 -45.17
N GLY A 738 7.45 5.82 -45.17
CA GLY A 738 8.24 5.76 -46.41
C GLY A 738 7.75 4.66 -47.34
N SER A 739 7.53 4.99 -48.62
CA SER A 739 7.09 4.03 -49.64
C SER A 739 8.12 2.92 -49.78
N VAL A 740 7.74 1.69 -49.44
CA VAL A 740 8.45 0.50 -49.94
C VAL A 740 8.04 0.33 -51.40
N ALA A 741 9.03 0.40 -52.29
CA ALA A 741 8.87 -0.05 -53.67
C ALA A 741 8.42 -1.53 -53.67
N ALA A 742 7.43 -1.83 -54.50
CA ALA A 742 6.79 -3.13 -54.66
C ALA A 742 7.73 -4.33 -54.75
#